data_AF-A0A7X7VRW9-F1
#
_entry.id   AF-A0A7X7VRW9-F1
#
_cell.length_a   1.000
_cell.length_b   1.000
_cell.length_c   1.000
_cell.angle_alpha   90.00
_cell.angle_beta   90.00
_cell.angle_gamma   90.00
#
_symmetry.space_group_name_H-M   'P 1'
#
loop_
_entity.id
_entity.type
_entity.pdbx_description
1 polymer ?
#
loop_
_entity_poly.entity_id
_entity_poly.type
_entity_poly.pdbx_seq_one_letter_code
_entity_poly.pdbx_strand_id
1 'polypeptide(L)'
;MKRYLILAALLPLCLGLWANQYVAGIPVRLIRSPFQEESLNQAMRRLSEEGCAILHYDADQAIALVPEGKYQDYRLAELDTAQKLYLVGKIPGQSRPELGAGGRLLLELADAYLFESPLDEIQLREQITHPFTRLGLEPMRFSQTALPAASPRAARTDIDQMVALVNAASVQSTIQSLQDFQTRYARADNRLQVAQWIQQKFISYGVTDAVLQQFMWQNTIQYNVVATIPGTTYPNQYIVVGGHHDSISNNSDPYLFAPGADDNASGSVAALEMARVMMASGYQPRSSIRFVTFAAEEFGLWGSKHHAHTANLAGENIRLMINHDMIANQSGPQPWQVCLMPYDGSIDHSAYAALITEQYTDLDTYYGGLNSGSSDSHPFWQNGFHVIYFFEDEFSPVYHTSQDVVANLNPAYCAEVIKASVACAASFADMPSSPVGLSAQDWGDGSTILLTWENLNDPLISYYNVYYSTVFGDWGAPLTTSSNYLSVQGLTQGQLYHFAVGSVDNFGNESYLVYTTAMPLSVPLQPQNFIDQPLYQSILLDWDDNREHDFAGYRLYRSSQPDELGQQIGGLLTESEYLDNDVVGSPSYYYYSLCAVDQDGNASPFTQVVKSRPVTLDQGVLIVDETEDMGGTNPFMPTDQQADDFYAYASANFTTTELDINSLDENLRLADIGIYSSIIWHGNDQASMDYPYFARDALNQYIQAGGNVFFSVYFPSLAFELNVNYPGNFNSDSFIYDVIGIASADYSGNAARFRFAIPAQGQIPAVSVDPEKTLSVMNGHIIRVESIGASPGCATIYNYGTDYADDTPQGAMAGMPVGVLNLNQSGKVCVVSFPLYNIYQDDARNLIDYVLTEYFGETFSPAEDPGLAPAGGISISTNHPNPFKGETSFRLELKNNTRPVLVEIYNLRGQKVRSLFVGYSPKSVVHSWDGLDDFGSAVSSGIYIIRTSQDGVAAQRRIALVK
;
A
#
# COMPACT_ATOMS: atom_id res chain seq x y z
N MET A 1 32.89 -3.62 21.14
CA MET A 1 32.13 -2.35 21.23
C MET A 1 31.36 -2.05 19.92
N LYS A 2 30.75 -3.07 19.28
CA LYS A 2 30.01 -2.99 18.01
C LYS A 2 28.78 -3.92 18.00
N ARG A 3 28.16 -4.15 19.17
CA ARG A 3 26.93 -4.97 19.33
C ARG A 3 25.78 -4.21 20.01
N TYR A 4 25.94 -2.90 20.24
CA TYR A 4 24.92 -2.03 20.84
C TYR A 4 24.36 -0.96 19.88
N LEU A 5 24.74 -1.00 18.59
CA LEU A 5 24.31 -0.02 17.58
C LEU A 5 23.24 -0.53 16.60
N ILE A 6 22.85 -1.80 16.69
CA ILE A 6 21.76 -2.36 15.85
C ILE A 6 20.40 -2.32 16.59
N LEU A 7 20.40 -2.15 17.91
CA LEU A 7 19.17 -1.95 18.71
C LEU A 7 18.65 -0.51 18.70
N ALA A 8 19.37 0.45 18.12
CA ALA A 8 18.91 1.84 18.00
C ALA A 8 18.35 2.19 16.60
N ALA A 9 18.57 1.34 15.59
CA ALA A 9 18.04 1.53 14.24
C ALA A 9 16.73 0.75 13.98
N LEU A 10 16.29 -0.09 14.92
CA LEU A 10 15.00 -0.80 14.86
C LEU A 10 13.95 -0.19 15.79
N LEU A 11 14.29 0.85 16.57
CA LEU A 11 13.35 1.53 17.47
C LEU A 11 12.45 2.62 16.84
N PRO A 12 12.65 3.13 15.60
CA PRO A 12 11.62 3.96 14.96
C PRO A 12 10.60 3.15 14.13
N LEU A 13 10.88 1.88 13.79
CA LEU A 13 9.98 1.05 12.95
C LEU A 13 8.81 0.40 13.70
N CYS A 14 8.73 0.56 15.02
CA CYS A 14 7.60 0.07 15.84
C CYS A 14 6.84 1.18 16.58
N LEU A 15 7.09 2.46 16.27
CA LEU A 15 6.35 3.60 16.85
C LEU A 15 5.87 4.64 15.82
N GLY A 16 5.94 4.35 14.52
CA GLY A 16 5.42 5.21 13.44
C GLY A 16 3.98 4.94 12.98
N LEU A 17 3.24 4.05 13.65
CA LEU A 17 1.82 3.78 13.38
C LEU A 17 0.92 4.50 14.43
N TRP A 18 1.04 5.82 14.52
CA TRP A 18 0.09 6.67 15.24
C TRP A 18 -0.12 7.87 14.30
N ALA A 19 -1.26 8.12 13.64
CA ALA A 19 -2.61 7.72 13.96
C ALA A 19 -3.47 7.62 12.66
N ASN A 20 -3.96 6.43 12.31
CA ASN A 20 -5.13 6.35 11.46
C ASN A 20 -6.33 6.79 12.33
N GLN A 21 -6.75 8.05 12.20
CA GLN A 21 -7.92 8.59 12.93
C GLN A 21 -9.24 8.24 12.24
N TYR A 22 -9.21 7.56 11.10
CA TYR A 22 -10.42 7.29 10.31
C TYR A 22 -10.63 5.80 10.10
N VAL A 23 -11.88 5.38 10.27
CA VAL A 23 -12.37 4.05 9.88
C VAL A 23 -13.24 4.19 8.63
N ALA A 24 -12.98 3.35 7.64
CA ALA A 24 -13.72 3.32 6.38
C ALA A 24 -14.55 2.04 6.26
N GLY A 25 -15.79 2.17 5.77
CA GLY A 25 -16.63 1.10 5.27
C GLY A 25 -16.58 1.08 3.74
N ILE A 26 -15.90 0.07 3.20
CA ILE A 26 -15.55 -0.08 1.80
C ILE A 26 -16.42 -1.19 1.18
N PRO A 27 -17.42 -0.88 0.33
CA PRO A 27 -18.18 -1.91 -0.35
C PRO A 27 -17.29 -2.79 -1.23
N VAL A 28 -17.39 -4.11 -1.08
CA VAL A 28 -16.57 -5.09 -1.83
C VAL A 28 -16.70 -4.93 -3.33
N ARG A 29 -17.89 -4.55 -3.81
CA ARG A 29 -18.15 -4.28 -5.23
C ARG A 29 -17.35 -3.10 -5.83
N LEU A 30 -16.82 -2.20 -5.01
CA LEU A 30 -16.06 -1.02 -5.46
C LEU A 30 -14.57 -1.31 -5.56
N ILE A 31 -14.11 -2.35 -4.87
CA ILE A 31 -12.72 -2.79 -4.85
C ILE A 31 -12.51 -4.04 -5.69
N ARG A 32 -13.57 -4.76 -6.09
CA ARG A 32 -13.48 -5.83 -7.08
C ARG A 32 -13.92 -5.31 -8.43
N SER A 33 -13.02 -5.34 -9.41
CA SER A 33 -13.34 -5.00 -10.80
C SER A 33 -14.35 -6.01 -11.36
N PRO A 34 -15.43 -5.57 -12.03
CA PRO A 34 -16.36 -6.49 -12.71
C PRO A 34 -15.75 -7.19 -13.93
N PHE A 35 -14.50 -6.87 -14.30
CA PHE A 35 -13.81 -7.39 -15.49
C PHE A 35 -12.58 -8.27 -15.18
N GLN A 36 -12.26 -8.53 -13.91
CA GLN A 36 -11.16 -9.43 -13.50
C GLN A 36 -11.66 -10.52 -12.53
N GLU A 37 -11.11 -11.74 -12.65
CA GLU A 37 -11.36 -12.87 -11.74
C GLU A 37 -10.59 -12.73 -10.41
N GLU A 38 -10.69 -11.58 -9.74
CA GLU A 38 -10.06 -11.35 -8.43
C GLU A 38 -10.96 -11.90 -7.31
N SER A 39 -10.43 -12.78 -6.46
CA SER A 39 -11.13 -13.28 -5.27
C SER A 39 -11.23 -12.20 -4.19
N LEU A 40 -12.21 -12.30 -3.29
CA LEU A 40 -12.40 -11.33 -2.21
C LEU A 40 -11.15 -11.18 -1.33
N ASN A 41 -10.50 -12.29 -1.01
CA ASN A 41 -9.27 -12.32 -0.23
C ASN A 41 -8.12 -11.59 -0.97
N GLN A 42 -7.97 -11.78 -2.29
CA GLN A 42 -7.00 -11.03 -3.11
C GLN A 42 -7.28 -9.53 -3.11
N ALA A 43 -8.55 -9.12 -3.21
CA ALA A 43 -8.91 -7.70 -3.14
C ALA A 43 -8.57 -7.08 -1.77
N MET A 44 -8.77 -7.82 -0.67
CA MET A 44 -8.40 -7.36 0.67
C MET A 44 -6.89 -7.28 0.87
N ARG A 45 -6.14 -8.21 0.28
CA ARG A 45 -4.68 -8.21 0.30
C ARG A 45 -4.12 -7.00 -0.40
N ARG A 46 -4.62 -6.69 -1.60
CA ARG A 46 -4.22 -5.49 -2.33
C ARG A 46 -4.47 -4.24 -1.48
N LEU A 47 -5.65 -4.10 -0.88
CA LEU A 47 -5.93 -2.97 0.04
C LEU A 47 -4.96 -2.92 1.22
N SER A 48 -4.61 -4.08 1.80
CA SER A 48 -3.64 -4.18 2.89
C SER A 48 -2.22 -3.77 2.45
N GLU A 49 -1.81 -4.16 1.25
CA GLU A 49 -0.53 -3.79 0.63
C GLU A 49 -0.49 -2.29 0.27
N GLU A 50 -1.64 -1.70 -0.04
CA GLU A 50 -1.80 -0.26 -0.27
C GLU A 50 -1.82 0.59 1.03
N GLY A 51 -1.62 -0.05 2.20
CA GLY A 51 -1.50 0.62 3.49
C GLY A 51 -2.79 0.71 4.31
N CYS A 52 -3.88 0.05 3.89
CA CYS A 52 -5.08 -0.08 4.72
C CYS A 52 -4.89 -1.14 5.80
N ALA A 53 -5.16 -0.79 7.05
CA ALA A 53 -5.22 -1.76 8.15
C ALA A 53 -6.64 -2.34 8.22
N ILE A 54 -6.88 -3.43 7.47
CA ILE A 54 -8.19 -4.10 7.43
C ILE A 54 -8.53 -4.62 8.83
N LEU A 55 -9.69 -4.27 9.38
CA LEU A 55 -10.16 -4.70 10.70
C LEU A 55 -11.24 -5.78 10.61
N HIS A 56 -12.04 -5.76 9.55
CA HIS A 56 -13.09 -6.73 9.26
C HIS A 56 -13.42 -6.75 7.76
N TYR A 57 -13.90 -7.87 7.21
CA TYR A 57 -14.58 -7.87 5.92
C TYR A 57 -15.43 -9.12 5.72
N ASP A 58 -16.42 -9.02 4.84
CA ASP A 58 -17.36 -10.06 4.42
C ASP A 58 -17.56 -10.00 2.89
N ALA A 59 -18.59 -10.69 2.37
CA ALA A 59 -18.87 -10.72 0.93
C ALA A 59 -19.32 -9.37 0.34
N ASP A 60 -19.81 -8.44 1.16
CA ASP A 60 -20.43 -7.19 0.76
C ASP A 60 -19.59 -5.95 1.12
N GLN A 61 -18.80 -6.00 2.19
CA GLN A 61 -18.02 -4.86 2.68
C GLN A 61 -16.72 -5.23 3.40
N ALA A 62 -15.80 -4.27 3.45
CA ALA A 62 -14.59 -4.27 4.27
C ALA A 62 -14.58 -3.05 5.20
N ILE A 63 -14.09 -3.24 6.41
CA ILE A 63 -13.89 -2.23 7.44
C ILE A 63 -12.39 -2.10 7.64
N ALA A 64 -11.82 -0.92 7.41
CA ALA A 64 -10.38 -0.72 7.51
C ALA A 64 -10.05 0.61 8.18
N LEU A 65 -8.94 0.64 8.90
CA LEU A 65 -8.25 1.88 9.21
C LEU A 65 -7.49 2.30 7.95
N VAL A 66 -7.78 3.50 7.47
CA VAL A 66 -7.20 3.99 6.22
C VAL A 66 -6.23 5.14 6.50
N PRO A 67 -5.17 5.28 5.67
CA PRO A 67 -4.28 6.43 5.74
C PRO A 67 -5.05 7.74 5.53
N GLU A 68 -4.70 8.79 6.27
CA GLU A 68 -5.32 10.10 6.15
C GLU A 68 -5.20 10.64 4.71
N GLY A 69 -6.30 11.12 4.13
CA GLY A 69 -6.35 11.63 2.76
C GLY A 69 -6.51 10.58 1.65
N LYS A 70 -6.38 9.28 1.94
CA LYS A 70 -6.58 8.18 0.99
C LYS A 70 -8.00 7.60 1.14
N TYR A 71 -8.66 7.24 0.04
CA TYR A 71 -10.00 6.61 0.03
C TYR A 71 -11.18 7.51 0.48
N GLN A 72 -11.16 8.81 0.14
CA GLN A 72 -12.24 9.77 0.49
C GLN A 72 -13.62 9.44 -0.12
N ASP A 73 -13.67 8.62 -1.17
CA ASP A 73 -14.91 8.20 -1.82
C ASP A 73 -15.69 7.11 -1.05
N TYR A 74 -15.11 6.59 0.03
CA TYR A 74 -15.70 5.53 0.85
C TYR A 74 -16.39 6.11 2.09
N ARG A 75 -17.22 5.29 2.77
CA ARG A 75 -17.92 5.74 3.98
C ARG A 75 -16.91 5.88 5.12
N LEU A 76 -16.49 7.10 5.40
CA LEU A 76 -15.49 7.43 6.41
C LEU A 76 -16.13 7.97 7.69
N ALA A 77 -15.56 7.59 8.83
CA ALA A 77 -15.88 8.18 10.12
C ALA A 77 -14.60 8.37 10.94
N GLU A 78 -14.51 9.52 11.62
CA GLU A 78 -13.45 9.79 12.58
C GLU A 78 -13.63 8.88 13.80
N LEU A 79 -12.54 8.30 14.27
CA LEU A 79 -12.49 7.29 15.30
C LEU A 79 -11.92 7.88 16.59
N ASP A 80 -12.69 7.83 17.69
CA ASP A 80 -12.11 8.02 19.01
C ASP A 80 -11.44 6.72 19.47
N THR A 81 -10.10 6.66 19.34
CA THR A 81 -9.30 5.48 19.74
C THR A 81 -9.40 5.12 21.23
N ALA A 82 -9.96 6.00 22.07
CA ALA A 82 -10.26 5.69 23.47
C ALA A 82 -11.55 4.86 23.64
N GLN A 83 -12.41 4.82 22.63
CA GLN A 83 -13.67 4.06 22.63
C GLN A 83 -13.49 2.66 22.05
N LYS A 84 -14.43 1.76 22.36
CA LYS A 84 -14.45 0.42 21.79
C LYS A 84 -15.30 0.41 20.51
N LEU A 85 -14.79 -0.24 19.47
CA LEU A 85 -15.51 -0.46 18.21
C LEU A 85 -16.38 -1.71 18.29
N TYR A 86 -17.62 -1.60 17.84
CA TYR A 86 -18.58 -2.69 17.78
C TYR A 86 -19.23 -2.77 16.41
N LEU A 87 -19.10 -3.92 15.77
CA LEU A 87 -19.89 -4.29 14.61
C LEU A 87 -21.17 -4.97 15.10
N VAL A 88 -22.31 -4.31 14.91
CA VAL A 88 -23.63 -4.75 15.38
C VAL A 88 -24.46 -5.18 14.17
N GLY A 89 -24.78 -6.47 14.05
CA GLY A 89 -25.52 -7.03 12.91
C GLY A 89 -26.97 -6.58 12.89
N LYS A 90 -27.54 -6.36 11.69
CA LYS A 90 -28.96 -6.02 11.49
C LYS A 90 -29.84 -7.24 11.64
N ILE A 91 -30.97 -7.08 12.33
CA ILE A 91 -32.01 -8.10 12.40
C ILE A 91 -33.16 -7.70 11.46
N PRO A 92 -33.53 -8.53 10.46
CA PRO A 92 -34.64 -8.23 9.56
C PRO A 92 -35.94 -7.89 10.31
N GLY A 93 -36.53 -6.74 9.98
CA GLY A 93 -37.77 -6.26 10.62
C GLY A 93 -37.59 -5.60 11.98
N GLN A 94 -36.38 -5.51 12.52
CA GLN A 94 -36.07 -4.68 13.69
C GLN A 94 -35.41 -3.35 13.26
N SER A 95 -35.71 -2.28 13.99
CA SER A 95 -35.05 -0.99 13.82
C SER A 95 -33.63 -1.02 14.38
N ARG A 96 -32.75 -0.17 13.82
CA ARG A 96 -31.39 0.06 14.33
C ARG A 96 -31.41 0.23 15.86
N PRO A 97 -30.53 -0.45 16.61
CA PRO A 97 -30.48 -0.31 18.05
C PRO A 97 -29.97 1.08 18.44
N GLU A 98 -30.51 1.65 19.52
CA GLU A 98 -29.99 2.87 20.13
C GLU A 98 -29.07 2.50 21.29
N LEU A 99 -27.78 2.76 21.13
CA LEU A 99 -26.80 2.64 22.21
C LEU A 99 -26.90 3.88 23.08
N GLY A 100 -27.49 3.76 24.27
CA GLY A 100 -27.57 4.85 25.23
C GLY A 100 -26.20 5.36 25.69
N ALA A 101 -26.17 6.34 26.59
CA ALA A 101 -25.00 6.80 27.36
C ALA A 101 -23.62 6.88 26.65
N GLY A 102 -23.57 7.20 25.35
CA GLY A 102 -22.34 7.52 24.63
C GLY A 102 -21.96 6.62 23.44
N GLY A 103 -22.83 5.70 23.01
CA GLY A 103 -22.59 4.98 21.75
C GLY A 103 -22.83 5.88 20.53
N ARG A 104 -21.78 6.17 19.73
CA ARG A 104 -21.88 6.92 18.48
C ARG A 104 -21.88 5.94 17.31
N LEU A 105 -22.90 6.03 16.45
CA LEU A 105 -22.87 5.33 15.16
C LEU A 105 -21.81 5.99 14.29
N LEU A 106 -20.84 5.19 13.85
CA LEU A 106 -19.81 5.61 12.91
C LEU A 106 -20.28 5.40 11.49
N LEU A 107 -20.65 4.15 11.15
CA LEU A 107 -21.03 3.77 9.80
C LEU A 107 -22.30 2.94 9.81
N GLU A 108 -23.22 3.25 8.91
CA GLU A 108 -24.30 2.33 8.56
C GLU A 108 -23.83 1.47 7.38
N LEU A 109 -23.78 0.16 7.60
CA LEU A 109 -23.27 -0.83 6.64
C LEU A 109 -24.44 -1.56 5.97
N ALA A 110 -24.20 -2.50 5.05
CA ALA A 110 -25.28 -3.15 4.30
C ALA A 110 -26.18 -3.98 5.23
N ASP A 111 -25.56 -4.86 6.00
CA ASP A 111 -26.14 -5.85 6.91
C ASP A 111 -25.76 -5.60 8.39
N ALA A 112 -24.99 -4.55 8.68
CA ALA A 112 -24.55 -4.22 10.03
C ALA A 112 -24.56 -2.70 10.31
N TYR A 113 -24.20 -2.35 11.55
CA TYR A 113 -23.92 -1.00 12.02
C TYR A 113 -22.55 -1.01 12.71
N LEU A 114 -21.68 -0.06 12.39
CA LEU A 114 -20.44 0.13 13.11
C LEU A 114 -20.63 1.24 14.15
N PHE A 115 -20.50 0.90 15.42
CA PHE A 115 -20.58 1.83 16.52
C PHE A 115 -19.22 1.97 17.20
N GLU A 116 -18.93 3.17 17.72
CA GLU A 116 -18.02 3.33 18.84
C GLU A 116 -18.82 3.51 20.12
N SER A 117 -18.33 2.98 21.23
CA SER A 117 -19.00 3.12 22.51
C SER A 117 -18.01 3.01 23.68
N PRO A 118 -18.21 3.79 24.76
CA PRO A 118 -17.47 3.60 26.01
C PRO A 118 -17.89 2.31 26.71
N LEU A 119 -19.10 1.83 26.43
CA LEU A 119 -19.69 0.64 27.02
C LEU A 119 -18.80 -0.56 26.73
N ASP A 120 -18.50 -1.35 27.76
CA ASP A 120 -18.00 -2.70 27.53
C ASP A 120 -19.10 -3.60 26.96
N GLU A 121 -18.68 -4.76 26.48
CA GLU A 121 -19.52 -5.77 25.84
C GLU A 121 -20.72 -6.12 26.74
N ILE A 122 -20.54 -6.14 28.06
CA ILE A 122 -21.58 -6.48 29.04
C ILE A 122 -22.65 -5.39 29.08
N GLN A 123 -22.21 -4.15 29.25
CA GLN A 123 -23.08 -2.99 29.29
C GLN A 123 -23.80 -2.77 27.95
N LEU A 124 -23.17 -3.20 26.85
CA LEU A 124 -23.76 -3.18 25.52
C LEU A 124 -24.85 -4.25 25.38
N ARG A 125 -24.58 -5.49 25.83
CA ARG A 125 -25.54 -6.62 25.83
C ARG A 125 -26.80 -6.31 26.65
N GLU A 126 -26.68 -5.52 27.73
CA GLU A 126 -27.82 -5.06 28.52
C GLU A 126 -28.74 -4.07 27.77
N GLN A 127 -28.25 -3.46 26.69
CA GLN A 127 -28.95 -2.41 25.95
C GLN A 127 -29.45 -2.87 24.58
N ILE A 128 -28.84 -3.89 23.98
CA ILE A 128 -29.19 -4.35 22.64
C ILE A 128 -29.34 -5.86 22.56
N THR A 129 -30.35 -6.29 21.80
CA THR A 129 -30.59 -7.69 21.45
C THR A 129 -29.93 -8.09 20.12
N HIS A 130 -29.33 -7.12 19.41
CA HIS A 130 -28.66 -7.36 18.14
C HIS A 130 -27.34 -8.10 18.39
N PRO A 131 -26.98 -9.10 17.56
CA PRO A 131 -25.67 -9.73 17.65
C PRO A 131 -24.61 -8.68 17.40
N PHE A 132 -23.53 -8.70 18.19
CA PHE A 132 -22.43 -7.77 17.99
C PHE A 132 -21.08 -8.43 18.24
N THR A 133 -20.07 -7.90 17.59
CA THR A 133 -18.67 -8.26 17.74
C THR A 133 -17.88 -7.00 18.08
N ARG A 134 -16.95 -7.11 19.03
CA ARG A 134 -15.98 -6.04 19.26
C ARG A 134 -14.85 -6.16 18.25
N LEU A 135 -14.57 -5.08 17.53
CA LEU A 135 -13.42 -5.02 16.63
C LEU A 135 -12.19 -4.51 17.40
N GLY A 136 -11.08 -5.23 17.26
CA GLY A 136 -9.77 -4.72 17.65
C GLY A 136 -9.26 -3.69 16.64
N LEU A 137 -8.32 -2.85 17.06
CA LEU A 137 -7.58 -1.95 16.15
C LEU A 137 -6.35 -2.63 15.52
N GLU A 138 -6.11 -3.89 15.86
CA GLU A 138 -5.08 -4.71 15.24
C GLU A 138 -5.58 -5.22 13.89
N PRO A 139 -4.89 -4.92 12.77
CA PRO A 139 -5.33 -5.35 11.46
C PRO A 139 -5.24 -6.86 11.23
N MET A 140 -6.18 -7.36 10.43
CA MET A 140 -6.26 -8.73 9.92
C MET A 140 -5.00 -9.09 9.13
N ARG A 141 -4.62 -10.37 9.17
CA ARG A 141 -3.49 -10.91 8.40
C ARG A 141 -4.01 -11.85 7.32
N PHE A 142 -3.58 -11.64 6.08
CA PHE A 142 -4.10 -12.38 4.92
C PHE A 142 -3.16 -13.51 4.49
N SER A 143 -3.70 -14.68 4.08
CA SER A 143 -2.95 -15.79 3.41
C SER A 143 -3.21 -15.84 1.91
N GLN A 144 -2.21 -16.25 1.11
CA GLN A 144 -2.03 -16.01 -0.33
C GLN A 144 -2.91 -16.85 -1.27
N THR A 145 -3.92 -17.58 -0.78
CA THR A 145 -4.36 -18.78 -1.51
C THR A 145 -5.87 -19.10 -1.43
N ALA A 146 -6.46 -19.52 -2.57
CA ALA A 146 -7.87 -19.90 -2.77
C ALA A 146 -8.07 -21.43 -2.91
N LEU A 147 -9.25 -21.97 -2.56
CA LEU A 147 -9.44 -23.42 -2.37
C LEU A 147 -9.80 -24.22 -3.63
N PRO A 148 -9.15 -25.37 -3.85
CA PRO A 148 -9.57 -26.41 -4.79
C PRO A 148 -10.52 -27.46 -4.17
N ALA A 149 -11.18 -28.21 -5.06
CA ALA A 149 -11.87 -29.46 -4.73
C ALA A 149 -10.88 -30.54 -4.26
N ALA A 150 -11.31 -31.37 -3.32
CA ALA A 150 -10.46 -32.32 -2.63
C ALA A 150 -10.24 -33.63 -3.42
N SER A 151 -9.01 -34.17 -3.34
CA SER A 151 -8.71 -35.52 -3.81
C SER A 151 -8.93 -36.55 -2.68
N PRO A 152 -9.47 -37.75 -2.97
CA PRO A 152 -9.73 -38.77 -1.97
C PRO A 152 -8.42 -39.32 -1.36
N ARG A 153 -8.29 -39.24 -0.03
CA ARG A 153 -7.17 -39.80 0.74
C ARG A 153 -7.53 -41.20 1.26
N ALA A 154 -6.53 -42.05 1.47
CA ALA A 154 -6.74 -43.36 2.11
C ALA A 154 -7.18 -43.16 3.58
N ALA A 155 -8.24 -43.87 4.00
CA ALA A 155 -8.72 -43.81 5.38
C ALA A 155 -7.75 -44.49 6.36
N ARG A 156 -7.56 -43.86 7.52
CA ARG A 156 -6.69 -44.29 8.61
C ARG A 156 -7.47 -45.11 9.63
N THR A 157 -7.09 -46.37 9.78
CA THR A 157 -7.78 -47.33 10.65
C THR A 157 -7.75 -46.94 12.13
N ASP A 158 -6.71 -46.24 12.59
CA ASP A 158 -6.62 -45.74 13.96
C ASP A 158 -7.59 -44.57 14.22
N ILE A 159 -7.81 -43.71 13.22
CA ILE A 159 -8.86 -42.67 13.29
C ILE A 159 -10.25 -43.31 13.30
N ASP A 160 -10.51 -44.29 12.44
CA ASP A 160 -11.79 -45.04 12.43
C ASP A 160 -12.10 -45.64 13.81
N GLN A 161 -11.08 -46.21 14.48
CA GLN A 161 -11.22 -46.78 15.82
C GLN A 161 -11.58 -45.73 16.87
N MET A 162 -10.97 -44.54 16.82
CA MET A 162 -11.29 -43.44 17.73
C MET A 162 -12.70 -42.88 17.48
N VAL A 163 -13.03 -42.64 16.22
CA VAL A 163 -14.34 -42.16 15.77
C VAL A 163 -15.46 -43.12 16.22
N ALA A 164 -15.24 -44.43 16.11
CA ALA A 164 -16.21 -45.44 16.55
C ALA A 164 -16.45 -45.47 18.08
N LEU A 165 -15.56 -44.89 18.89
CA LEU A 165 -15.70 -44.83 20.35
C LEU A 165 -16.52 -43.63 20.84
N VAL A 166 -16.78 -42.64 19.98
CA VAL A 166 -17.63 -41.48 20.29
C VAL A 166 -19.07 -41.95 20.48
N ASN A 167 -19.69 -41.60 21.61
CA ASN A 167 -20.98 -42.15 21.99
C ASN A 167 -21.99 -41.07 22.37
N ALA A 168 -23.12 -41.00 21.67
CA ALA A 168 -24.18 -40.01 21.90
C ALA A 168 -24.75 -40.03 23.35
N ALA A 169 -24.82 -41.20 24.01
CA ALA A 169 -25.28 -41.26 25.39
C ALA A 169 -24.24 -40.72 26.38
N SER A 170 -22.93 -40.92 26.12
CA SER A 170 -21.84 -40.28 26.87
C SER A 170 -21.90 -38.77 26.73
N VAL A 171 -22.06 -38.28 25.48
CA VAL A 171 -22.20 -36.86 25.15
C VAL A 171 -23.40 -36.27 25.90
N GLN A 172 -24.60 -36.84 25.73
CA GLN A 172 -25.82 -36.38 26.41
C GLN A 172 -25.66 -36.37 27.95
N SER A 173 -25.10 -37.43 28.53
CA SER A 173 -24.91 -37.52 29.98
C SER A 173 -23.94 -36.45 30.51
N THR A 174 -22.95 -36.08 29.72
CA THR A 174 -21.95 -35.08 30.11
C THR A 174 -22.50 -33.67 29.97
N ILE A 175 -23.26 -33.39 28.90
CA ILE A 175 -24.00 -32.12 28.75
C ILE A 175 -25.00 -31.97 29.90
N GLN A 176 -25.74 -33.03 30.25
CA GLN A 176 -26.65 -33.01 31.40
C GLN A 176 -25.93 -32.68 32.71
N SER A 177 -24.73 -33.23 32.92
CA SER A 177 -23.94 -32.92 34.12
C SER A 177 -23.52 -31.45 34.19
N LEU A 178 -23.22 -30.81 33.05
CA LEU A 178 -22.93 -29.38 32.99
C LEU A 178 -24.19 -28.53 33.20
N GLN A 179 -25.34 -28.97 32.68
CA GLN A 179 -26.64 -28.33 32.93
C GLN A 179 -27.05 -28.42 34.41
N ASP A 180 -26.74 -29.54 35.09
CA ASP A 180 -27.16 -29.79 36.48
C ASP A 180 -26.55 -28.81 37.49
N PHE A 181 -25.49 -28.08 37.13
CA PHE A 181 -25.01 -26.90 37.88
C PHE A 181 -26.03 -25.76 37.95
N GLN A 182 -27.14 -25.84 37.20
CA GLN A 182 -28.20 -24.85 37.01
C GLN A 182 -27.76 -23.60 36.25
N THR A 183 -26.57 -23.09 36.54
CA THR A 183 -25.94 -21.99 35.83
C THR A 183 -24.44 -22.21 35.75
N ARG A 184 -23.83 -21.79 34.64
CA ARG A 184 -22.36 -21.64 34.52
C ARG A 184 -21.98 -20.18 34.21
N TYR A 185 -22.90 -19.26 34.50
CA TYR A 185 -22.71 -17.83 34.29
C TYR A 185 -21.41 -17.32 34.91
N ALA A 186 -20.62 -16.59 34.12
CA ALA A 186 -19.29 -16.16 34.53
C ALA A 186 -19.28 -15.22 35.74
N ARG A 187 -20.43 -14.77 36.25
CA ARG A 187 -20.54 -14.02 37.52
C ARG A 187 -21.14 -14.82 38.69
N ALA A 188 -21.56 -16.07 38.49
CA ALA A 188 -22.07 -16.92 39.56
C ALA A 188 -20.96 -17.44 40.49
N ASP A 189 -21.27 -17.70 41.77
CA ASP A 189 -20.25 -18.10 42.75
C ASP A 189 -19.66 -19.51 42.52
N ASN A 190 -20.28 -20.31 41.65
CA ASN A 190 -19.88 -21.69 41.35
C ASN A 190 -18.80 -21.82 40.25
N ARG A 191 -18.28 -20.74 39.66
CA ARG A 191 -17.25 -20.76 38.59
C ARG A 191 -16.09 -21.72 38.84
N LEU A 192 -15.49 -21.63 40.03
CA LEU A 192 -14.37 -22.49 40.41
C LEU A 192 -14.81 -23.96 40.51
N GLN A 193 -16.02 -24.21 41.01
CA GLN A 193 -16.56 -25.57 41.12
C GLN A 193 -16.80 -26.18 39.74
N VAL A 194 -17.33 -25.41 38.79
CA VAL A 194 -17.51 -25.84 37.39
C VAL A 194 -16.16 -26.18 36.76
N ALA A 195 -15.18 -25.26 36.85
CA ALA A 195 -13.84 -25.47 36.29
C ALA A 195 -13.12 -26.68 36.93
N GLN A 196 -13.22 -26.85 38.25
CA GLN A 196 -12.68 -28.02 38.95
C GLN A 196 -13.36 -29.32 38.52
N TRP A 197 -14.68 -29.31 38.30
CA TRP A 197 -15.38 -30.50 37.82
C TRP A 197 -14.90 -30.92 36.43
N ILE A 198 -14.75 -29.96 35.50
CA ILE A 198 -14.21 -30.22 34.16
C ILE A 198 -12.77 -30.74 34.24
N GLN A 199 -11.91 -30.13 35.06
CA GLN A 199 -10.55 -30.60 35.31
C GLN A 199 -10.52 -32.06 35.79
N GLN A 200 -11.36 -32.40 36.78
CA GLN A 200 -11.42 -33.76 37.31
C GLN A 200 -11.95 -34.76 36.29
N LYS A 201 -12.80 -34.34 35.34
CA LYS A 201 -13.22 -35.19 34.22
C LYS A 201 -12.04 -35.55 33.33
N PHE A 202 -11.23 -34.59 32.89
CA PHE A 202 -10.01 -34.86 32.13
C PHE A 202 -9.07 -35.84 32.86
N ILE A 203 -8.83 -35.61 34.16
CA ILE A 203 -8.00 -36.50 34.99
C ILE A 203 -8.60 -37.91 35.05
N SER A 204 -9.92 -38.03 35.20
CA SER A 204 -10.60 -39.33 35.25
C SER A 204 -10.51 -40.13 33.94
N TYR A 205 -10.31 -39.44 32.81
CA TYR A 205 -10.05 -40.06 31.50
C TYR A 205 -8.57 -40.42 31.30
N GLY A 206 -7.69 -40.03 32.22
CA GLY A 206 -6.26 -40.33 32.15
C GLY A 206 -5.39 -39.18 31.62
N VAL A 207 -5.96 -38.00 31.34
CA VAL A 207 -5.19 -36.81 30.97
C VAL A 207 -4.70 -36.14 32.27
N THR A 208 -3.55 -36.57 32.76
CA THR A 208 -3.03 -36.16 34.08
C THR A 208 -2.49 -34.73 34.12
N ASP A 209 -2.08 -34.19 32.98
CA ASP A 209 -1.65 -32.78 32.85
C ASP A 209 -2.87 -31.88 32.61
N ALA A 210 -3.71 -31.73 33.65
CA ALA A 210 -4.90 -30.89 33.62
C ALA A 210 -4.82 -29.79 34.70
N VAL A 211 -4.79 -28.53 34.27
CA VAL A 211 -4.57 -27.36 35.13
C VAL A 211 -5.65 -26.30 34.95
N LEU A 212 -5.83 -25.46 35.98
CA LEU A 212 -6.66 -24.27 35.91
C LEU A 212 -5.79 -23.07 35.58
N GLN A 213 -5.97 -22.48 34.39
CA GLN A 213 -5.33 -21.23 34.01
C GLN A 213 -6.17 -20.07 34.55
N GLN A 214 -5.71 -19.47 35.63
CA GLN A 214 -6.38 -18.39 36.34
C GLN A 214 -6.14 -17.03 35.69
N PHE A 215 -7.18 -16.24 35.49
CA PHE A 215 -7.08 -14.83 35.07
C PHE A 215 -8.09 -13.93 35.78
N MET A 216 -7.84 -12.63 35.78
CA MET A 216 -8.72 -11.63 36.39
C MET A 216 -9.59 -10.97 35.32
N TRP A 217 -10.91 -11.01 35.50
CA TRP A 217 -11.88 -10.32 34.67
C TRP A 217 -12.82 -9.49 35.54
N GLN A 218 -12.79 -8.16 35.41
CA GLN A 218 -13.61 -7.22 36.18
C GLN A 218 -13.65 -7.50 37.71
N ASN A 219 -12.47 -7.64 38.33
CA ASN A 219 -12.30 -7.99 39.74
C ASN A 219 -12.85 -9.37 40.16
N THR A 220 -13.21 -10.21 39.19
CA THR A 220 -13.62 -11.60 39.40
C THR A 220 -12.57 -12.53 38.84
N ILE A 221 -12.16 -13.52 39.64
CA ILE A 221 -11.23 -14.54 39.18
C ILE A 221 -11.97 -15.55 38.29
N GLN A 222 -11.48 -15.75 37.08
CA GLN A 222 -11.95 -16.75 36.11
C GLN A 222 -10.90 -17.84 35.91
N TYR A 223 -11.34 -18.98 35.37
CA TYR A 223 -10.50 -20.18 35.23
C TYR A 223 -10.77 -20.85 33.88
N ASN A 224 -9.84 -20.73 32.94
CA ASN A 224 -9.80 -21.68 31.82
C ASN A 224 -9.35 -23.03 32.36
N VAL A 225 -9.88 -24.13 31.82
CA VAL A 225 -9.36 -25.48 32.11
C VAL A 225 -8.51 -25.92 30.93
N VAL A 226 -7.26 -26.29 31.19
CA VAL A 226 -6.29 -26.67 30.16
C VAL A 226 -5.81 -28.09 30.46
N ALA A 227 -6.05 -29.04 29.55
CA ALA A 227 -5.63 -30.43 29.70
C ALA A 227 -4.84 -30.91 28.47
N THR A 228 -3.64 -31.46 28.66
CA THR A 228 -2.74 -31.79 27.56
C THR A 228 -2.44 -33.28 27.48
N ILE A 229 -2.63 -33.88 26.30
CA ILE A 229 -2.01 -35.16 25.93
C ILE A 229 -0.66 -34.83 25.26
N PRO A 230 0.48 -35.19 25.85
CA PRO A 230 1.79 -34.82 25.31
C PRO A 230 2.09 -35.57 24.00
N GLY A 231 2.64 -34.85 23.03
CA GLY A 231 3.06 -35.41 21.75
C GLY A 231 4.33 -36.27 21.87
N THR A 232 4.42 -37.36 21.10
CA THR A 232 5.60 -38.25 21.10
C THR A 232 6.79 -37.68 20.33
N THR A 233 6.55 -36.84 19.34
CA THR A 233 7.58 -36.30 18.44
C THR A 233 7.77 -34.79 18.65
N TYR A 234 6.66 -34.06 18.73
CA TYR A 234 6.61 -32.60 18.86
C TYR A 234 5.86 -32.21 20.14
N PRO A 235 6.41 -32.49 21.33
CA PRO A 235 5.71 -32.22 22.59
C PRO A 235 5.43 -30.73 22.85
N ASN A 236 6.16 -29.83 22.18
CA ASN A 236 5.99 -28.37 22.29
C ASN A 236 5.21 -27.76 21.11
N GLN A 237 4.68 -28.59 20.21
CA GLN A 237 3.75 -28.16 19.16
C GLN A 237 2.35 -28.60 19.57
N TYR A 238 1.37 -27.70 19.46
CA TYR A 238 0.03 -27.90 20.00
C TYR A 238 -1.04 -27.87 18.91
N ILE A 239 -1.92 -28.87 18.93
CA ILE A 239 -3.28 -28.77 18.41
C ILE A 239 -4.17 -28.41 19.58
N VAL A 240 -4.72 -27.21 19.57
CA VAL A 240 -5.66 -26.74 20.59
C VAL A 240 -7.06 -27.14 20.18
N VAL A 241 -7.85 -27.69 21.10
CA VAL A 241 -9.24 -28.09 20.88
C VAL A 241 -10.06 -27.46 21.99
N GLY A 242 -11.12 -26.70 21.66
CA GLY A 242 -11.88 -26.03 22.71
C GLY A 242 -13.27 -25.56 22.35
N GLY A 243 -13.92 -25.02 23.37
CA GLY A 243 -15.23 -24.36 23.41
C GLY A 243 -15.42 -23.76 24.81
N HIS A 244 -16.27 -22.77 24.98
CA HIS A 244 -16.45 -22.15 26.29
C HIS A 244 -17.35 -22.98 27.20
N HIS A 245 -17.17 -22.81 28.52
CA HIS A 245 -17.95 -23.52 29.52
C HIS A 245 -18.90 -22.62 30.31
N ASP A 246 -18.78 -21.30 30.20
CA ASP A 246 -19.79 -20.39 30.75
C ASP A 246 -21.07 -20.40 29.91
N SER A 247 -22.14 -19.80 30.45
CA SER A 247 -23.45 -19.71 29.80
C SER A 247 -24.20 -18.47 30.26
N ILE A 248 -25.11 -17.96 29.43
CA ILE A 248 -26.03 -16.88 29.79
C ILE A 248 -27.51 -17.26 29.54
N SER A 249 -28.41 -16.53 30.21
CA SER A 249 -29.83 -16.53 29.85
C SER A 249 -30.38 -15.12 29.95
N ASN A 250 -31.04 -14.66 28.88
CA ASN A 250 -31.62 -13.33 28.77
C ASN A 250 -33.11 -13.30 29.18
N ASN A 251 -33.75 -14.45 29.32
CA ASN A 251 -35.17 -14.56 29.68
C ASN A 251 -35.43 -15.13 31.08
N SER A 252 -34.38 -15.38 31.85
CA SER A 252 -34.40 -15.77 33.26
C SER A 252 -33.29 -15.04 34.03
N ASP A 253 -33.24 -15.20 35.35
CA ASP A 253 -32.10 -14.74 36.13
C ASP A 253 -30.88 -15.65 35.85
N PRO A 254 -29.80 -15.13 35.19
CA PRO A 254 -28.66 -15.96 34.83
C PRO A 254 -27.85 -16.44 36.04
N TYR A 255 -28.01 -15.83 37.23
CA TYR A 255 -27.41 -16.33 38.47
C TYR A 255 -28.11 -17.57 39.03
N LEU A 256 -29.35 -17.82 38.62
CA LEU A 256 -30.15 -18.93 39.10
C LEU A 256 -30.25 -20.06 38.07
N PHE A 257 -30.52 -19.70 36.82
CA PHE A 257 -30.77 -20.69 35.76
C PHE A 257 -30.35 -20.16 34.39
N ALA A 258 -29.19 -20.63 33.95
CA ALA A 258 -28.62 -20.43 32.62
C ALA A 258 -28.05 -21.80 32.18
N PRO A 259 -28.92 -22.70 31.70
CA PRO A 259 -28.56 -24.10 31.48
C PRO A 259 -27.52 -24.29 30.37
N GLY A 260 -27.55 -23.49 29.30
CA GLY A 260 -26.51 -23.43 28.28
C GLY A 260 -26.16 -24.79 27.67
N ALA A 261 -27.14 -25.64 27.39
CA ALA A 261 -26.89 -27.03 27.04
C ALA A 261 -26.27 -27.14 25.63
N ASP A 262 -26.78 -26.39 24.67
CA ASP A 262 -26.18 -26.17 23.37
C ASP A 262 -25.01 -25.19 23.49
N ASP A 263 -25.27 -24.07 24.18
CA ASP A 263 -24.41 -22.89 24.26
C ASP A 263 -23.83 -22.69 25.68
N ASN A 264 -22.62 -23.16 25.96
CA ASN A 264 -21.80 -24.01 25.09
C ASN A 264 -21.33 -25.29 25.79
N ALA A 265 -22.24 -25.92 26.54
CA ALA A 265 -21.95 -27.25 27.07
C ALA A 265 -21.68 -28.27 25.93
N SER A 266 -22.28 -28.10 24.75
CA SER A 266 -22.01 -28.96 23.59
C SER A 266 -20.54 -28.91 23.13
N GLY A 267 -19.96 -27.71 22.97
CA GLY A 267 -18.56 -27.53 22.60
C GLY A 267 -17.57 -27.87 23.70
N SER A 268 -17.87 -27.53 24.96
CA SER A 268 -17.10 -28.00 26.12
C SER A 268 -17.06 -29.53 26.22
N VAL A 269 -18.18 -30.20 25.90
CA VAL A 269 -18.26 -31.66 25.87
C VAL A 269 -17.51 -32.25 24.68
N ALA A 270 -17.38 -31.54 23.56
CA ALA A 270 -16.51 -31.97 22.47
C ALA A 270 -15.08 -32.18 22.99
N ALA A 271 -14.51 -31.21 23.69
CA ALA A 271 -13.17 -31.33 24.28
C ALA A 271 -13.06 -32.52 25.26
N LEU A 272 -14.07 -32.73 26.11
CA LEU A 272 -14.10 -33.83 27.09
C LEU A 272 -14.24 -35.21 26.43
N GLU A 273 -15.15 -35.36 25.47
CA GLU A 273 -15.42 -36.63 24.79
C GLU A 273 -14.26 -37.01 23.87
N MET A 274 -13.65 -36.04 23.17
CA MET A 274 -12.43 -36.24 22.39
C MET A 274 -11.29 -36.77 23.28
N ALA A 275 -11.04 -36.13 24.42
CA ALA A 275 -10.04 -36.60 25.38
C ALA A 275 -10.35 -38.02 25.88
N ARG A 276 -11.62 -38.32 26.18
CA ARG A 276 -12.05 -39.65 26.64
C ARG A 276 -11.76 -40.73 25.59
N VAL A 277 -12.12 -40.51 24.33
CA VAL A 277 -11.96 -41.53 23.27
C VAL A 277 -10.50 -41.70 22.84
N MET A 278 -9.73 -40.61 22.80
CA MET A 278 -8.29 -40.65 22.51
C MET A 278 -7.54 -41.43 23.60
N MET A 279 -7.84 -41.19 24.88
CA MET A 279 -7.22 -41.95 25.96
C MET A 279 -7.69 -43.42 25.99
N ALA A 280 -8.98 -43.68 25.75
CA ALA A 280 -9.54 -45.03 25.76
C ALA A 280 -9.03 -45.92 24.62
N SER A 281 -8.70 -45.35 23.46
CA SER A 281 -8.09 -46.05 22.32
C SER A 281 -6.59 -46.31 22.52
N GLY A 282 -5.95 -45.68 23.50
CA GLY A 282 -4.50 -45.72 23.69
C GLY A 282 -3.74 -44.87 22.67
N TYR A 283 -4.41 -43.91 22.02
CA TYR A 283 -3.81 -43.01 21.05
C TYR A 283 -2.69 -42.17 21.68
N GLN A 284 -1.61 -41.97 20.92
CA GLN A 284 -0.47 -41.14 21.30
C GLN A 284 -0.16 -40.22 20.11
N PRO A 285 -0.55 -38.94 20.19
CA PRO A 285 -0.39 -38.03 19.07
C PRO A 285 1.09 -37.68 18.88
N ARG A 286 1.49 -37.31 17.66
CA ARG A 286 2.88 -36.83 17.44
C ARG A 286 3.08 -35.42 17.96
N SER A 287 2.12 -34.53 17.71
CA SER A 287 2.04 -33.20 18.32
C SER A 287 1.18 -33.24 19.58
N SER A 288 1.46 -32.42 20.58
CA SER A 288 0.61 -32.35 21.76
C SER A 288 -0.81 -31.92 21.40
N ILE A 289 -1.82 -32.57 21.98
CA ILE A 289 -3.22 -32.12 21.87
C ILE A 289 -3.60 -31.48 23.19
N ARG A 290 -3.98 -30.21 23.15
CA ARG A 290 -4.35 -29.41 24.32
C ARG A 290 -5.84 -29.08 24.27
N PHE A 291 -6.60 -29.72 25.15
CA PHE A 291 -8.01 -29.44 25.35
C PHE A 291 -8.17 -28.22 26.25
N VAL A 292 -8.94 -27.24 25.81
CA VAL A 292 -9.18 -26.00 26.57
C VAL A 292 -10.67 -25.71 26.63
N THR A 293 -11.21 -25.58 27.84
CA THR A 293 -12.56 -25.02 28.03
C THR A 293 -12.45 -23.59 28.53
N PHE A 294 -12.96 -22.62 27.78
CA PHE A 294 -12.76 -21.20 28.03
C PHE A 294 -13.82 -20.63 28.99
N ALA A 295 -13.42 -19.70 29.86
CA ALA A 295 -14.33 -18.98 30.75
C ALA A 295 -14.64 -17.58 30.20
N ALA A 296 -15.84 -17.07 30.47
CA ALA A 296 -16.26 -15.70 30.17
C ALA A 296 -16.22 -15.37 28.67
N GLU A 297 -16.63 -16.31 27.82
CA GLU A 297 -16.81 -16.09 26.38
C GLU A 297 -17.97 -15.12 26.15
N GLU A 298 -19.08 -15.32 26.88
CA GLU A 298 -20.39 -14.68 26.69
C GLU A 298 -20.38 -13.14 26.82
N PHE A 299 -19.26 -12.65 27.31
CA PHE A 299 -18.97 -11.26 27.64
C PHE A 299 -17.83 -10.68 26.81
N GLY A 300 -17.51 -11.31 25.67
CA GLY A 300 -16.49 -10.85 24.75
C GLY A 300 -15.19 -11.65 24.77
N LEU A 301 -15.27 -12.98 24.84
CA LEU A 301 -14.17 -13.91 24.54
C LEU A 301 -12.99 -13.83 25.53
N TRP A 302 -13.24 -13.53 26.81
CA TRP A 302 -12.15 -13.17 27.74
C TRP A 302 -11.19 -14.34 28.03
N GLY A 303 -11.73 -15.55 28.15
CA GLY A 303 -10.94 -16.75 28.38
C GLY A 303 -10.00 -17.08 27.22
N SER A 304 -10.52 -17.11 26.00
CA SER A 304 -9.74 -17.36 24.78
C SER A 304 -8.78 -16.21 24.47
N LYS A 305 -9.18 -14.94 24.65
CA LYS A 305 -8.26 -13.78 24.57
C LYS A 305 -7.07 -13.94 25.51
N HIS A 306 -7.34 -14.30 26.76
CA HIS A 306 -6.26 -14.51 27.74
C HIS A 306 -5.34 -15.68 27.32
N HIS A 307 -5.91 -16.80 26.88
CA HIS A 307 -5.12 -17.97 26.48
C HIS A 307 -4.27 -17.70 25.24
N ALA A 308 -4.89 -17.22 24.16
CA ALA A 308 -4.24 -16.93 22.89
C ALA A 308 -3.14 -15.87 23.05
N HIS A 309 -3.42 -14.78 23.78
CA HIS A 309 -2.43 -13.74 24.05
C HIS A 309 -1.25 -14.27 24.86
N THR A 310 -1.51 -15.08 25.90
CA THR A 310 -0.45 -15.67 26.73
C THR A 310 0.41 -16.64 25.91
N ALA A 311 -0.20 -17.48 25.06
CA ALA A 311 0.49 -18.41 24.18
C ALA A 311 1.39 -17.67 23.17
N ASN A 312 0.87 -16.60 22.56
CA ASN A 312 1.62 -15.75 21.63
C ASN A 312 2.81 -15.07 22.32
N LEU A 313 2.61 -14.45 23.49
CA LEU A 313 3.71 -13.85 24.27
C LEU A 313 4.77 -14.86 24.70
N ALA A 314 4.39 -16.10 24.96
CA ALA A 314 5.30 -17.18 25.29
C ALA A 314 5.99 -17.79 24.06
N GLY A 315 5.60 -17.41 22.84
CA GLY A 315 6.10 -17.99 21.59
C GLY A 315 5.73 -19.46 21.43
N GLU A 316 4.58 -19.89 21.96
CA GLU A 316 4.11 -21.27 21.81
C GLU A 316 3.84 -21.62 20.34
N ASN A 317 4.23 -22.82 19.93
CA ASN A 317 3.97 -23.33 18.59
C ASN A 317 2.57 -23.98 18.53
N ILE A 318 1.53 -23.15 18.46
CA ILE A 318 0.17 -23.64 18.19
C ILE A 318 0.02 -23.80 16.68
N ARG A 319 -0.01 -25.05 16.22
CA ARG A 319 -0.15 -25.39 14.80
C ARG A 319 -1.58 -25.12 14.31
N LEU A 320 -2.56 -25.36 15.17
CA LEU A 320 -3.98 -25.25 14.85
C LEU A 320 -4.81 -25.14 16.12
N MET A 321 -5.87 -24.34 16.10
CA MET A 321 -6.95 -24.36 17.08
C MET A 321 -8.25 -24.83 16.42
N ILE A 322 -8.95 -25.78 17.04
CA ILE A 322 -10.24 -26.30 16.61
C ILE A 322 -11.30 -25.85 17.62
N ASN A 323 -12.19 -24.97 17.20
CA ASN A 323 -13.26 -24.40 18.01
C ASN A 323 -14.59 -25.13 17.79
N HIS A 324 -15.35 -25.27 18.86
CA HIS A 324 -16.72 -25.77 18.86
C HIS A 324 -17.58 -24.80 19.64
N ASP A 325 -18.61 -24.29 19.00
CA ASP A 325 -19.57 -23.43 19.65
C ASP A 325 -20.93 -23.68 19.05
N MET A 326 -21.85 -24.15 19.89
CA MET A 326 -23.16 -24.66 19.48
C MET A 326 -23.05 -25.74 18.40
N ILE A 327 -22.93 -27.00 18.84
CA ILE A 327 -22.80 -28.16 17.93
C ILE A 327 -23.88 -29.22 18.20
N ALA A 328 -25.02 -28.85 18.77
CA ALA A 328 -26.04 -29.82 19.18
C ALA A 328 -27.46 -29.53 18.70
N ASN A 329 -27.74 -28.45 17.97
CA ASN A 329 -29.06 -28.23 17.38
C ASN A 329 -29.16 -28.69 15.92
N GLN A 330 -30.00 -29.71 15.69
CA GLN A 330 -30.33 -30.21 14.36
C GLN A 330 -31.66 -30.97 14.42
N SER A 331 -32.69 -30.45 13.76
CA SER A 331 -34.05 -30.99 13.80
C SER A 331 -34.45 -31.79 12.56
N GLY A 332 -33.69 -31.70 11.47
CA GLY A 332 -33.91 -32.38 10.20
C GLY A 332 -33.51 -33.87 10.19
N PRO A 333 -34.05 -34.66 9.24
CA PRO A 333 -33.58 -36.01 8.99
C PRO A 333 -32.17 -36.01 8.38
N GLN A 334 -31.44 -37.11 8.55
CA GLN A 334 -30.13 -37.30 7.90
C GLN A 334 -30.23 -37.32 6.36
N PRO A 335 -29.12 -37.01 5.63
CA PRO A 335 -27.81 -36.62 6.15
C PRO A 335 -27.85 -35.24 6.82
N TRP A 336 -27.09 -35.09 7.90
CA TRP A 336 -26.99 -33.82 8.61
C TRP A 336 -25.85 -32.99 8.04
N GLN A 337 -25.98 -31.66 8.12
CA GLN A 337 -24.93 -30.75 7.70
C GLN A 337 -24.20 -30.17 8.91
N VAL A 338 -22.94 -29.79 8.73
CA VAL A 338 -22.17 -29.01 9.70
C VAL A 338 -21.52 -27.81 9.01
N CYS A 339 -21.56 -26.67 9.68
CA CYS A 339 -20.99 -25.43 9.19
C CYS A 339 -19.52 -25.32 9.64
N LEU A 340 -18.62 -25.09 8.69
CA LEU A 340 -17.25 -24.69 8.96
C LEU A 340 -17.12 -23.20 8.72
N MET A 341 -16.84 -22.42 9.77
CA MET A 341 -16.62 -20.97 9.63
C MET A 341 -15.18 -20.73 9.13
N PRO A 342 -14.97 -20.27 7.88
CA PRO A 342 -13.63 -20.08 7.36
C PRO A 342 -12.97 -18.83 7.96
N TYR A 343 -11.64 -18.85 8.07
CA TYR A 343 -10.82 -17.69 8.40
C TYR A 343 -9.72 -17.52 7.37
N ASP A 344 -9.37 -16.28 7.05
CA ASP A 344 -8.15 -16.01 6.31
C ASP A 344 -6.94 -16.54 7.04
N GLY A 345 -5.92 -16.95 6.29
CA GLY A 345 -4.83 -17.68 6.92
C GLY A 345 -5.13 -19.15 7.11
N SER A 346 -6.40 -19.54 7.25
CA SER A 346 -6.80 -20.90 7.64
C SER A 346 -7.73 -21.59 6.65
N ILE A 347 -7.95 -20.97 5.50
CA ILE A 347 -8.79 -21.48 4.42
C ILE A 347 -8.42 -22.93 4.03
N ASP A 348 -7.13 -23.21 3.80
CA ASP A 348 -6.64 -24.58 3.52
C ASP A 348 -6.87 -25.55 4.70
N HIS A 349 -6.87 -25.05 5.94
CA HIS A 349 -7.17 -25.86 7.13
C HIS A 349 -8.65 -26.23 7.18
N SER A 350 -9.55 -25.28 6.90
CA SER A 350 -11.00 -25.52 6.81
C SER A 350 -11.34 -26.49 5.67
N ALA A 351 -10.68 -26.37 4.51
CA ALA A 351 -10.89 -27.30 3.40
C ALA A 351 -10.44 -28.72 3.73
N TYR A 352 -9.29 -28.83 4.38
CA TYR A 352 -8.83 -30.12 4.86
C TYR A 352 -9.79 -30.70 5.91
N ALA A 353 -10.31 -29.87 6.82
CA ALA A 353 -11.30 -30.27 7.81
C ALA A 353 -12.60 -30.76 7.16
N ALA A 354 -13.08 -30.11 6.10
CA ALA A 354 -14.24 -30.54 5.32
C ALA A 354 -14.03 -31.94 4.73
N LEU A 355 -12.91 -32.16 4.04
CA LEU A 355 -12.55 -33.47 3.49
C LEU A 355 -12.52 -34.55 4.58
N ILE A 356 -11.87 -34.26 5.71
CA ILE A 356 -11.76 -35.22 6.82
C ILE A 356 -13.13 -35.46 7.47
N THR A 357 -13.99 -34.46 7.55
CA THR A 357 -15.34 -34.60 8.08
C THR A 357 -16.16 -35.56 7.23
N GLU A 358 -16.23 -35.33 5.92
CA GLU A 358 -17.00 -36.16 4.98
C GLU A 358 -16.39 -37.57 4.82
N GLN A 359 -15.09 -37.71 5.06
CA GLN A 359 -14.41 -39.00 4.99
C GLN A 359 -14.72 -39.93 6.18
N TYR A 360 -14.82 -39.38 7.40
CA TYR A 360 -14.93 -40.18 8.62
C TYR A 360 -16.32 -40.12 9.29
N THR A 361 -17.25 -39.36 8.72
CA THR A 361 -18.61 -39.20 9.26
C THR A 361 -19.65 -39.21 8.16
N ASP A 362 -20.93 -39.30 8.54
CA ASP A 362 -22.07 -39.15 7.63
C ASP A 362 -22.53 -37.67 7.52
N LEU A 363 -21.68 -36.70 7.91
CA LEU A 363 -21.96 -35.27 7.81
C LEU A 363 -21.57 -34.73 6.44
N ASP A 364 -22.47 -33.94 5.86
CA ASP A 364 -22.13 -33.04 4.76
C ASP A 364 -21.55 -31.75 5.33
N THR A 365 -20.59 -31.15 4.63
CA THR A 365 -19.98 -29.87 5.07
C THR A 365 -20.38 -28.71 4.18
N TYR A 366 -20.48 -27.53 4.78
CA TYR A 366 -20.55 -26.28 4.04
C TYR A 366 -19.81 -25.18 4.80
N TYR A 367 -19.51 -24.08 4.10
CA TYR A 367 -18.80 -22.96 4.69
C TYR A 367 -19.75 -21.85 5.12
N GLY A 368 -19.55 -21.35 6.34
CA GLY A 368 -20.25 -20.18 6.89
C GLY A 368 -19.59 -18.85 6.51
N GLY A 369 -19.86 -17.82 7.31
CA GLY A 369 -19.28 -16.49 7.12
C GLY A 369 -17.77 -16.45 7.38
N LEU A 370 -17.05 -15.71 6.54
CA LEU A 370 -15.60 -15.53 6.65
C LEU A 370 -15.21 -14.68 7.87
N ASN A 371 -14.16 -15.08 8.59
CA ASN A 371 -13.59 -14.36 9.73
C ASN A 371 -14.58 -14.07 10.86
N SER A 372 -15.39 -15.07 11.24
CA SER A 372 -16.38 -14.88 12.31
C SER A 372 -15.75 -14.31 13.59
N GLY A 373 -16.37 -13.26 14.14
CA GLY A 373 -16.01 -12.70 15.44
C GLY A 373 -16.77 -13.32 16.62
N SER A 374 -17.60 -14.34 16.35
CA SER A 374 -18.65 -14.77 17.26
C SER A 374 -18.22 -15.76 18.35
N SER A 375 -16.97 -16.24 18.37
CA SER A 375 -16.55 -17.32 19.28
C SER A 375 -15.03 -17.34 19.53
N ASP A 376 -14.59 -18.27 20.37
CA ASP A 376 -13.22 -18.44 20.89
C ASP A 376 -12.15 -18.73 19.83
N SER A 377 -12.51 -19.10 18.60
CA SER A 377 -11.58 -19.18 17.46
C SER A 377 -11.01 -17.81 17.11
N HIS A 378 -11.80 -16.74 17.25
CA HIS A 378 -11.42 -15.41 16.78
C HIS A 378 -10.16 -14.85 17.47
N PRO A 379 -9.99 -14.93 18.80
CA PRO A 379 -8.78 -14.44 19.45
C PRO A 379 -7.50 -15.21 19.09
N PHE A 380 -7.60 -16.51 18.77
CA PHE A 380 -6.46 -17.29 18.29
C PHE A 380 -6.02 -16.82 16.90
N TRP A 381 -6.99 -16.61 16.00
CA TRP A 381 -6.74 -16.06 14.68
C TRP A 381 -6.15 -14.65 14.72
N GLN A 382 -6.66 -13.76 15.59
CA GLN A 382 -6.09 -12.42 15.80
C GLN A 382 -4.62 -12.47 16.26
N ASN A 383 -4.23 -13.51 16.99
CA ASN A 383 -2.84 -13.73 17.43
C ASN A 383 -1.98 -14.46 16.40
N GLY A 384 -2.49 -14.68 15.17
CA GLY A 384 -1.75 -15.28 14.06
C GLY A 384 -1.72 -16.81 14.06
N PHE A 385 -2.55 -17.48 14.87
CA PHE A 385 -2.68 -18.93 14.84
C PHE A 385 -3.73 -19.38 13.81
N HIS A 386 -3.51 -20.54 13.20
CA HIS A 386 -4.51 -21.15 12.31
C HIS A 386 -5.69 -21.69 13.10
N VAL A 387 -6.90 -21.58 12.53
CA VAL A 387 -8.15 -21.96 13.19
C VAL A 387 -9.07 -22.77 12.28
N ILE A 388 -9.78 -23.73 12.86
CA ILE A 388 -10.98 -24.37 12.30
C ILE A 388 -12.09 -24.14 13.30
N TYR A 389 -13.29 -23.80 12.83
CA TYR A 389 -14.43 -23.55 13.69
C TYR A 389 -15.63 -24.36 13.18
N PHE A 390 -16.00 -25.38 13.96
CA PHE A 390 -17.23 -26.15 13.79
C PHE A 390 -18.40 -25.43 14.45
N PHE A 391 -19.43 -25.18 13.66
CA PHE A 391 -20.68 -24.58 14.06
C PHE A 391 -21.84 -25.47 13.58
N GLU A 392 -22.94 -25.50 14.32
CA GLU A 392 -24.15 -26.19 13.88
C GLU A 392 -24.75 -25.59 12.61
N ASP A 393 -25.51 -26.41 11.90
CA ASP A 393 -26.20 -25.98 10.68
C ASP A 393 -27.43 -25.11 10.99
N GLU A 394 -28.30 -25.60 11.87
CA GLU A 394 -29.50 -24.88 12.28
C GLU A 394 -29.21 -24.08 13.55
N PHE A 395 -29.20 -22.75 13.47
CA PHE A 395 -29.02 -21.92 14.66
C PHE A 395 -30.14 -22.17 15.69
N SER A 396 -29.74 -22.52 16.92
CA SER A 396 -30.67 -22.85 18.00
C SER A 396 -31.68 -21.73 18.32
N PRO A 397 -33.01 -22.00 18.22
CA PRO A 397 -34.03 -21.00 18.52
C PRO A 397 -34.18 -20.69 20.02
N VAL A 398 -33.49 -21.45 20.88
CA VAL A 398 -33.48 -21.31 22.33
C VAL A 398 -32.18 -20.72 22.87
N TYR A 399 -31.28 -20.26 21.97
CA TYR A 399 -30.04 -19.57 22.29
C TYR A 399 -30.21 -18.47 23.35
N HIS A 400 -29.30 -18.44 24.33
CA HIS A 400 -29.34 -17.52 25.48
C HIS A 400 -30.67 -17.52 26.26
N THR A 401 -31.32 -18.67 26.40
CA THR A 401 -32.56 -18.77 27.19
C THR A 401 -32.51 -19.89 28.22
N SER A 402 -33.42 -19.81 29.18
CA SER A 402 -33.74 -20.91 30.10
C SER A 402 -34.28 -22.17 29.40
N GLN A 403 -34.54 -22.14 28.09
CA GLN A 403 -34.92 -23.32 27.31
C GLN A 403 -33.73 -23.93 26.57
N ASP A 404 -32.52 -23.39 26.70
CA ASP A 404 -31.32 -24.07 26.23
C ASP A 404 -30.95 -25.24 27.15
N VAL A 405 -31.73 -26.31 27.06
CA VAL A 405 -31.65 -27.51 27.90
C VAL A 405 -31.43 -28.75 27.03
N VAL A 406 -30.83 -29.79 27.60
CA VAL A 406 -30.56 -31.09 26.97
C VAL A 406 -31.79 -31.67 26.26
N ALA A 407 -32.99 -31.43 26.82
CA ALA A 407 -34.25 -31.92 26.24
C ALA A 407 -34.58 -31.32 24.86
N ASN A 408 -33.97 -30.19 24.51
CA ASN A 408 -34.17 -29.49 23.23
C ASN A 408 -33.01 -29.71 22.24
N LEU A 409 -32.00 -30.53 22.59
CA LEU A 409 -30.84 -30.80 21.75
C LEU A 409 -31.00 -32.10 20.94
N ASN A 410 -30.09 -32.27 19.98
CA ASN A 410 -29.83 -33.51 19.29
C ASN A 410 -28.42 -34.06 19.67
N PRO A 411 -28.31 -34.88 20.73
CA PRO A 411 -27.01 -35.44 21.15
C PRO A 411 -26.37 -36.39 20.14
N ALA A 412 -27.16 -36.97 19.23
CA ALA A 412 -26.63 -37.82 18.17
C ALA A 412 -25.91 -36.98 17.10
N TYR A 413 -26.49 -35.83 16.72
CA TYR A 413 -25.84 -34.85 15.86
C TYR A 413 -24.55 -34.33 16.49
N CYS A 414 -24.59 -33.93 17.76
CA CYS A 414 -23.41 -33.49 18.50
C CYS A 414 -22.29 -34.55 18.49
N ALA A 415 -22.65 -35.83 18.68
CA ALA A 415 -21.68 -36.92 18.58
C ALA A 415 -21.07 -37.06 17.18
N GLU A 416 -21.82 -36.83 16.10
CA GLU A 416 -21.26 -36.82 14.73
C GLU A 416 -20.29 -35.65 14.52
N VAL A 417 -20.60 -34.44 15.00
CA VAL A 417 -19.67 -33.30 14.92
C VAL A 417 -18.39 -33.58 15.73
N ILE A 418 -18.53 -34.21 16.90
CA ILE A 418 -17.38 -34.64 17.71
C ILE A 418 -16.52 -35.67 16.97
N LYS A 419 -17.11 -36.63 16.25
CA LYS A 419 -16.36 -37.57 15.41
C LYS A 419 -15.54 -36.87 14.34
N ALA A 420 -16.14 -35.90 13.64
CA ALA A 420 -15.44 -35.08 12.66
C ALA A 420 -14.23 -34.36 13.28
N SER A 421 -14.42 -33.80 14.48
CA SER A 421 -13.36 -33.12 15.21
C SER A 421 -12.27 -34.06 15.72
N VAL A 422 -12.60 -35.27 16.20
CA VAL A 422 -11.62 -36.33 16.53
C VAL A 422 -10.74 -36.63 15.33
N ALA A 423 -11.36 -36.84 14.16
CA ALA A 423 -10.66 -37.13 12.92
C ALA A 423 -9.76 -35.97 12.49
N CYS A 424 -10.25 -34.72 12.58
CA CYS A 424 -9.47 -33.53 12.28
C CYS A 424 -8.26 -33.39 13.23
N ALA A 425 -8.49 -33.42 14.54
CA ALA A 425 -7.44 -33.27 15.55
C ALA A 425 -6.35 -34.33 15.40
N ALA A 426 -6.73 -35.61 15.21
CA ALA A 426 -5.77 -36.69 15.00
C ALA A 426 -4.99 -36.52 13.68
N SER A 427 -5.69 -36.16 12.60
CA SER A 427 -5.08 -35.93 11.29
C SER A 427 -4.04 -34.81 11.35
N PHE A 428 -4.36 -33.67 11.96
CA PHE A 428 -3.43 -32.55 12.08
C PHE A 428 -2.30 -32.79 13.09
N ALA A 429 -2.57 -33.51 14.18
CA ALA A 429 -1.56 -33.80 15.21
C ALA A 429 -0.44 -34.72 14.67
N ASP A 430 -0.80 -35.63 13.77
CA ASP A 430 0.13 -36.61 13.18
C ASP A 430 0.68 -36.21 11.80
N MET A 431 0.16 -35.12 11.24
CA MET A 431 0.56 -34.61 9.93
C MET A 431 2.05 -34.22 9.91
N PRO A 432 2.83 -34.60 8.87
CA PRO A 432 4.17 -34.07 8.70
C PRO A 432 4.16 -32.56 8.40
N SER A 433 5.30 -31.91 8.56
CA SER A 433 5.47 -30.49 8.20
C SER A 433 5.23 -30.27 6.70
N SER A 434 4.38 -29.31 6.34
CA SER A 434 4.12 -28.97 4.92
C SER A 434 5.32 -28.27 4.27
N PRO A 435 5.59 -28.48 2.97
CA PRO A 435 6.61 -27.72 2.24
C PRO A 435 6.35 -26.21 2.32
N VAL A 436 7.42 -25.40 2.34
CA VAL A 436 7.34 -23.93 2.38
C VAL A 436 8.27 -23.35 1.31
N GLY A 437 7.97 -22.13 0.84
CA GLY A 437 8.77 -21.47 -0.19
C GLY A 437 8.72 -22.19 -1.55
N LEU A 438 7.58 -22.82 -1.90
CA LEU A 438 7.42 -23.46 -3.20
C LEU A 438 7.51 -22.41 -4.31
N SER A 439 8.45 -22.62 -5.23
CA SER A 439 8.66 -21.81 -6.42
C SER A 439 8.65 -22.70 -7.66
N ALA A 440 8.14 -22.14 -8.76
CA ALA A 440 8.21 -22.73 -10.09
C ALA A 440 9.03 -21.82 -11.00
N GLN A 441 10.09 -22.38 -11.57
CA GLN A 441 10.98 -21.70 -12.50
C GLN A 441 10.84 -22.33 -13.88
N ASP A 442 10.61 -21.51 -14.89
CA ASP A 442 10.65 -21.95 -16.27
C ASP A 442 12.09 -22.30 -16.67
N TRP A 443 12.24 -23.46 -17.31
CA TRP A 443 13.54 -23.93 -17.77
C TRP A 443 13.94 -23.32 -19.12
N GLY A 444 12.98 -22.76 -19.86
CA GLY A 444 13.23 -22.08 -21.13
C GLY A 444 13.25 -23.01 -22.36
N ASP A 445 12.96 -24.30 -22.18
CA ASP A 445 12.89 -25.27 -23.28
C ASP A 445 11.47 -25.45 -23.87
N GLY A 446 10.50 -24.68 -23.37
CA GLY A 446 9.09 -24.77 -23.75
C GLY A 446 8.33 -25.98 -23.21
N SER A 447 8.96 -26.83 -22.39
CA SER A 447 8.37 -28.10 -21.94
C SER A 447 8.70 -28.52 -20.50
N THR A 448 9.54 -27.76 -19.79
CA THR A 448 10.06 -28.12 -18.48
C THR A 448 9.87 -26.99 -17.47
N ILE A 449 9.33 -27.31 -16.30
CA ILE A 449 9.29 -26.43 -15.12
C ILE A 449 10.11 -27.07 -14.00
N LEU A 450 11.05 -26.32 -13.41
CA LEU A 450 11.74 -26.71 -12.18
C LEU A 450 10.94 -26.22 -10.97
N LEU A 451 10.55 -27.15 -10.11
CA LEU A 451 9.97 -26.84 -8.81
C LEU A 451 11.03 -26.94 -7.73
N THR A 452 11.07 -25.97 -6.82
CA THR A 452 11.94 -25.96 -5.64
C THR A 452 11.17 -25.53 -4.41
N TRP A 453 11.52 -26.05 -3.25
CA TRP A 453 10.99 -25.62 -1.95
C TRP A 453 12.09 -25.71 -0.88
N GLU A 454 11.83 -25.15 0.30
CA GLU A 454 12.79 -25.19 1.40
C GLU A 454 13.01 -26.60 1.93
N ASN A 455 14.23 -26.87 2.38
CA ASN A 455 14.54 -28.12 3.05
C ASN A 455 13.98 -28.09 4.48
N LEU A 456 13.02 -28.96 4.76
CA LEU A 456 12.36 -29.04 6.06
C LEU A 456 13.18 -29.85 7.05
N ASN A 457 13.36 -29.33 8.27
CA ASN A 457 13.99 -30.06 9.38
C ASN A 457 13.00 -30.98 10.12
N ASP A 458 12.15 -31.70 9.38
CA ASP A 458 11.22 -32.68 9.93
C ASP A 458 11.82 -34.09 9.75
N PRO A 459 12.25 -34.77 10.83
CA PRO A 459 12.96 -36.03 10.75
C PRO A 459 12.10 -37.20 10.28
N LEU A 460 10.79 -37.02 10.14
CA LEU A 460 9.85 -38.07 9.77
C LEU A 460 9.41 -38.01 8.31
N ILE A 461 9.75 -36.94 7.58
CA ILE A 461 9.52 -36.86 6.13
C ILE A 461 10.37 -37.93 5.43
N SER A 462 9.69 -38.78 4.66
CA SER A 462 10.28 -39.83 3.83
C SER A 462 10.50 -39.38 2.39
N TYR A 463 9.50 -38.71 1.80
CA TYR A 463 9.52 -38.22 0.42
C TYR A 463 8.47 -37.11 0.23
N TYR A 464 8.40 -36.54 -0.97
CA TYR A 464 7.42 -35.55 -1.39
C TYR A 464 6.63 -36.07 -2.58
N ASN A 465 5.34 -35.78 -2.59
CA ASN A 465 4.47 -35.91 -3.75
C ASN A 465 4.39 -34.58 -4.47
N VAL A 466 4.52 -34.61 -5.80
CA VAL A 466 4.36 -33.46 -6.68
C VAL A 466 3.24 -33.74 -7.67
N TYR A 467 2.21 -32.92 -7.61
CA TYR A 467 1.05 -32.94 -8.49
C TYR A 467 1.14 -31.79 -9.49
N TYR A 468 0.59 -31.99 -10.69
CA TYR A 468 0.42 -30.91 -11.65
C TYR A 468 -0.80 -31.16 -12.55
N SER A 469 -1.45 -30.08 -12.96
CA SER A 469 -2.64 -30.14 -13.82
C SER A 469 -2.87 -28.81 -14.53
N THR A 470 -3.59 -28.83 -15.66
CA THR A 470 -4.08 -27.61 -16.33
C THR A 470 -5.37 -27.08 -15.68
N VAL A 471 -5.98 -27.85 -14.76
CA VAL A 471 -7.15 -27.47 -14.00
C VAL A 471 -6.80 -27.57 -12.51
N PHE A 472 -6.83 -26.44 -11.81
CA PHE A 472 -6.52 -26.40 -10.37
C PHE A 472 -7.41 -27.36 -9.57
N GLY A 473 -6.80 -28.18 -8.70
CA GLY A 473 -7.51 -29.15 -7.86
C GLY A 473 -7.81 -30.50 -8.51
N ASP A 474 -7.80 -30.59 -9.85
CA ASP A 474 -7.98 -31.85 -10.57
C ASP A 474 -6.62 -32.55 -10.71
N TRP A 475 -6.17 -33.13 -9.61
CA TRP A 475 -4.86 -33.75 -9.51
C TRP A 475 -4.88 -35.21 -10.00
N GLY A 476 -3.98 -35.54 -10.93
CA GLY A 476 -3.68 -36.92 -11.30
C GLY A 476 -2.77 -37.62 -10.28
N ALA A 477 -2.21 -38.77 -10.67
CA ALA A 477 -1.22 -39.46 -9.86
C ALA A 477 0.05 -38.60 -9.66
N PRO A 478 0.58 -38.49 -8.42
CA PRO A 478 1.74 -37.64 -8.17
C PRO A 478 3.04 -38.25 -8.71
N LEU A 479 3.99 -37.37 -9.01
CA LEU A 479 5.41 -37.71 -9.08
C LEU A 479 5.98 -37.74 -7.66
N THR A 480 7.00 -38.56 -7.42
CA THR A 480 7.64 -38.67 -6.09
C THR A 480 9.10 -38.27 -6.14
N THR A 481 9.58 -37.60 -5.09
CA THR A 481 11.00 -37.23 -4.93
C THR A 481 11.41 -37.23 -3.46
N SER A 482 12.66 -37.57 -3.15
CA SER A 482 13.24 -37.41 -1.81
C SER A 482 14.02 -36.09 -1.66
N SER A 483 14.14 -35.32 -2.74
CA SER A 483 14.82 -34.02 -2.76
C SER A 483 13.82 -32.89 -2.59
N ASN A 484 14.28 -31.72 -2.18
CA ASN A 484 13.48 -30.50 -2.08
C ASN A 484 13.30 -29.77 -3.43
N TYR A 485 13.41 -30.52 -4.53
CA TYR A 485 13.23 -30.04 -5.89
C TYR A 485 12.80 -31.18 -6.81
N LEU A 486 12.12 -30.83 -7.91
CA LEU A 486 11.76 -31.73 -8.99
C LEU A 486 11.54 -30.97 -10.31
N SER A 487 12.12 -31.45 -11.41
CA SER A 487 11.80 -30.96 -12.75
C SER A 487 10.63 -31.74 -13.34
N VAL A 488 9.55 -31.06 -13.69
CA VAL A 488 8.41 -31.63 -14.41
C VAL A 488 8.61 -31.38 -15.90
N GLN A 489 8.74 -32.45 -16.69
CA GLN A 489 9.07 -32.41 -18.12
C GLN A 489 7.88 -32.84 -18.99
N GLY A 490 7.95 -32.54 -20.29
CA GLY A 490 6.95 -32.96 -21.27
C GLY A 490 5.65 -32.14 -21.21
N LEU A 491 5.73 -30.93 -20.68
CA LEU A 491 4.64 -29.96 -20.63
C LEU A 491 4.43 -29.32 -22.01
N THR A 492 3.24 -28.76 -22.24
CA THR A 492 2.93 -28.06 -23.49
C THR A 492 3.36 -26.60 -23.40
N GLN A 493 4.14 -26.12 -24.36
CA GLN A 493 4.57 -24.72 -24.43
C GLN A 493 3.38 -23.76 -24.41
N GLY A 494 3.47 -22.70 -23.60
CA GLY A 494 2.44 -21.66 -23.49
C GLY A 494 1.16 -22.09 -22.77
N GLN A 495 1.10 -23.30 -22.21
CA GLN A 495 0.00 -23.76 -21.37
C GLN A 495 0.27 -23.43 -19.91
N LEU A 496 -0.66 -22.75 -19.23
CA LEU A 496 -0.59 -22.56 -17.78
C LEU A 496 -0.83 -23.90 -17.07
N TYR A 497 0.08 -24.25 -16.16
CA TYR A 497 -0.05 -25.39 -15.26
C TYR A 497 -0.12 -24.92 -13.81
N HIS A 498 -0.92 -25.63 -13.03
CA HIS A 498 -0.93 -25.57 -11.58
C HIS A 498 -0.08 -26.72 -11.05
N PHE A 499 0.77 -26.44 -10.07
CA PHE A 499 1.64 -27.41 -9.41
C PHE A 499 1.31 -27.45 -7.93
N ALA A 500 1.36 -28.62 -7.31
CA ALA A 500 1.16 -28.75 -5.87
C ALA A 500 2.15 -29.76 -5.28
N VAL A 501 2.62 -29.52 -4.06
CA VAL A 501 3.60 -30.35 -3.37
C VAL A 501 3.12 -30.66 -1.96
N GLY A 502 3.16 -31.94 -1.57
CA GLY A 502 2.90 -32.41 -0.22
C GLY A 502 4.08 -33.23 0.30
N SER A 503 4.40 -33.11 1.59
CA SER A 503 5.39 -33.98 2.23
C SER A 503 4.71 -35.26 2.74
N VAL A 504 5.40 -36.39 2.64
CA VAL A 504 4.91 -37.69 3.10
C VAL A 504 5.85 -38.27 4.13
N ASP A 505 5.31 -38.71 5.26
CA ASP A 505 6.10 -39.32 6.32
C ASP A 505 6.36 -40.83 6.12
N ASN A 506 7.17 -41.43 7.00
CA ASN A 506 7.48 -42.86 6.99
C ASN A 506 6.27 -43.79 7.25
N PHE A 507 5.11 -43.24 7.61
CA PHE A 507 3.86 -43.97 7.84
C PHE A 507 2.86 -43.78 6.68
N GLY A 508 3.22 -42.99 5.68
CA GLY A 508 2.38 -42.68 4.53
C GLY A 508 1.39 -41.53 4.75
N ASN A 509 1.51 -40.76 5.84
CA ASN A 509 0.68 -39.57 6.03
C ASN A 509 1.23 -38.42 5.18
N GLU A 510 0.36 -37.79 4.41
CA GLU A 510 0.70 -36.63 3.59
C GLU A 510 0.23 -35.32 4.23
N SER A 511 1.06 -34.28 4.16
CA SER A 511 0.67 -32.93 4.54
C SER A 511 -0.50 -32.42 3.68
N TYR A 512 -1.10 -31.28 4.01
CA TYR A 512 -1.86 -30.56 2.99
C TYR A 512 -0.90 -30.06 1.90
N LEU A 513 -1.44 -29.77 0.72
CA LEU A 513 -0.65 -29.38 -0.45
C LEU A 513 -0.35 -27.88 -0.42
N VAL A 514 0.88 -27.51 -0.77
CA VAL A 514 1.24 -26.13 -1.16
C VAL A 514 1.34 -26.07 -2.68
N TYR A 515 0.97 -24.96 -3.29
CA TYR A 515 0.85 -24.90 -4.74
C TYR A 515 1.41 -23.62 -5.34
N THR A 516 1.65 -23.65 -6.64
CA THR A 516 2.16 -22.55 -7.46
C THR A 516 1.68 -22.74 -8.89
N THR A 517 1.93 -21.76 -9.76
CA THR A 517 1.63 -21.87 -11.19
C THR A 517 2.86 -21.51 -12.01
N ALA A 518 2.98 -22.11 -13.18
CA ALA A 518 3.96 -21.71 -14.18
C ALA A 518 3.50 -22.11 -15.58
N MET A 519 4.08 -21.43 -16.57
CA MET A 519 3.85 -21.68 -17.98
C MET A 519 5.21 -21.92 -18.63
N PRO A 520 5.44 -23.08 -19.26
CA PRO A 520 6.72 -23.36 -19.89
C PRO A 520 6.83 -22.60 -21.22
N LEU A 521 7.93 -21.87 -21.40
CA LEU A 521 8.18 -21.05 -22.59
C LEU A 521 9.53 -21.42 -23.21
N SER A 522 9.65 -21.18 -24.52
CA SER A 522 10.91 -21.34 -25.26
C SER A 522 11.57 -20.00 -25.59
N VAL A 523 10.97 -18.91 -25.09
CA VAL A 523 11.45 -17.55 -25.21
C VAL A 523 11.27 -16.93 -23.83
N PRO A 524 12.17 -16.04 -23.40
CA PRO A 524 12.03 -15.40 -22.11
C PRO A 524 10.77 -14.55 -22.05
N LEU A 525 10.26 -14.34 -20.85
CA LEU A 525 9.18 -13.41 -20.56
C LEU A 525 9.59 -12.00 -20.97
N GLN A 526 8.61 -11.27 -21.51
CA GLN A 526 8.78 -9.84 -21.77
C GLN A 526 9.10 -9.11 -20.45
N PRO A 527 10.15 -8.27 -20.39
CA PRO A 527 10.43 -7.46 -19.21
C PRO A 527 9.22 -6.64 -18.79
N GLN A 528 9.02 -6.50 -17.48
CA GLN A 528 7.89 -5.77 -16.89
C GLN A 528 8.36 -4.47 -16.25
N ASN A 529 7.43 -3.52 -16.06
CA ASN A 529 7.70 -2.24 -15.40
C ASN A 529 8.86 -1.43 -15.99
N PHE A 530 9.01 -1.46 -17.32
CA PHE A 530 10.03 -0.67 -18.00
C PHE A 530 9.70 0.82 -17.94
N ILE A 531 10.49 1.59 -17.19
CA ILE A 531 10.27 3.01 -16.90
C ILE A 531 11.52 3.85 -17.14
N ASP A 532 11.33 5.16 -17.34
CA ASP A 532 12.40 6.15 -17.37
C ASP A 532 12.45 7.02 -16.13
N GLN A 533 13.66 7.45 -15.79
CA GLN A 533 13.93 8.53 -14.86
C GLN A 533 14.90 9.52 -15.52
N PRO A 534 14.39 10.68 -15.97
CA PRO A 534 15.22 11.78 -16.45
C PRO A 534 16.20 12.25 -15.37
N LEU A 535 17.49 12.33 -15.71
CA LEU A 535 18.54 12.82 -14.83
C LEU A 535 19.31 13.95 -15.50
N TYR A 536 20.15 14.66 -14.73
CA TYR A 536 20.98 15.71 -15.28
C TYR A 536 21.95 15.14 -16.34
N GLN A 537 21.71 15.52 -17.59
CA GLN A 537 22.40 15.11 -18.81
C GLN A 537 22.47 13.59 -19.08
N SER A 538 21.54 12.82 -18.49
CA SER A 538 21.43 11.38 -18.66
C SER A 538 19.98 10.92 -18.45
N ILE A 539 19.67 9.68 -18.84
CA ILE A 539 18.38 9.05 -18.56
C ILE A 539 18.67 7.69 -17.92
N LEU A 540 18.14 7.47 -16.72
CA LEU A 540 18.15 6.15 -16.10
C LEU A 540 16.93 5.38 -16.56
N LEU A 541 17.13 4.14 -16.99
CA LEU A 541 16.09 3.21 -17.39
C LEU A 541 16.11 2.04 -16.43
N ASP A 542 14.94 1.61 -15.97
CA ASP A 542 14.78 0.58 -14.95
C ASP A 542 13.62 -0.36 -15.30
N TRP A 543 13.73 -1.63 -14.90
CA TRP A 543 12.70 -2.67 -15.11
C TRP A 543 12.85 -3.81 -14.09
N ASP A 544 11.86 -4.70 -14.05
CA ASP A 544 11.89 -5.88 -13.16
C ASP A 544 12.84 -6.97 -13.67
N ASP A 545 13.48 -7.69 -12.75
CA ASP A 545 14.30 -8.86 -13.05
C ASP A 545 13.51 -10.03 -13.67
N ASN A 546 13.95 -10.48 -14.84
CA ASN A 546 13.67 -11.81 -15.38
C ASN A 546 14.38 -12.89 -14.55
N ARG A 547 13.69 -14.00 -14.25
CA ARG A 547 14.14 -15.05 -13.31
C ARG A 547 14.18 -16.45 -13.91
N GLU A 548 14.05 -16.55 -15.23
CA GLU A 548 14.14 -17.81 -15.98
C GLU A 548 15.52 -18.44 -15.83
N HIS A 549 15.57 -19.77 -15.84
CA HIS A 549 16.81 -20.49 -15.59
C HIS A 549 17.86 -20.28 -16.70
N ASP A 550 17.40 -20.14 -17.94
CA ASP A 550 18.21 -19.94 -19.13
C ASP A 550 18.34 -18.45 -19.53
N PHE A 551 17.94 -17.52 -18.65
CA PHE A 551 18.09 -16.09 -18.89
C PHE A 551 19.57 -15.72 -19.16
N ALA A 552 19.81 -14.92 -20.22
CA ALA A 552 21.14 -14.44 -20.59
C ALA A 552 21.33 -12.94 -20.42
N GLY A 553 20.28 -12.14 -20.59
CA GLY A 553 20.34 -10.69 -20.45
C GLY A 553 19.26 -9.96 -21.23
N TYR A 554 19.38 -8.64 -21.31
CA TYR A 554 18.47 -7.74 -22.01
C TYR A 554 19.13 -7.06 -23.20
N ARG A 555 18.33 -6.79 -24.24
CA ARG A 555 18.72 -5.90 -25.34
C ARG A 555 17.86 -4.64 -25.29
N LEU A 556 18.54 -3.53 -25.06
CA LEU A 556 17.93 -2.20 -25.02
C LEU A 556 18.20 -1.45 -26.32
N TYR A 557 17.15 -0.85 -26.89
CA TYR A 557 17.22 -0.07 -28.11
C TYR A 557 16.78 1.37 -27.86
N ARG A 558 17.43 2.30 -28.57
CA ARG A 558 17.12 3.74 -28.53
C ARG A 558 16.93 4.28 -29.93
N SER A 559 15.84 5.01 -30.13
CA SER A 559 15.48 5.71 -31.36
C SER A 559 15.25 7.21 -31.12
N SER A 560 15.42 8.01 -32.17
CA SER A 560 15.01 9.42 -32.22
C SER A 560 13.67 9.63 -32.94
N GLN A 561 13.00 8.54 -33.32
CA GLN A 561 11.71 8.55 -34.02
C GLN A 561 10.75 7.58 -33.30
N PRO A 562 9.47 7.94 -33.10
CA PRO A 562 8.52 7.17 -32.30
C PRO A 562 8.26 5.76 -32.85
N ASP A 563 8.26 5.62 -34.17
CA ASP A 563 7.85 4.37 -34.85
C ASP A 563 9.03 3.52 -35.35
N GLU A 564 10.25 3.82 -34.88
CA GLU A 564 11.46 3.09 -35.25
C GLU A 564 12.12 2.46 -34.02
N LEU A 565 12.61 1.23 -34.15
CA LEU A 565 13.31 0.53 -33.05
C LEU A 565 14.65 1.22 -32.70
N GLY A 566 15.32 1.83 -33.68
CA GLY A 566 16.60 2.51 -33.47
C GLY A 566 17.79 1.57 -33.28
N GLN A 567 18.80 2.04 -32.54
CA GLN A 567 20.08 1.34 -32.33
C GLN A 567 20.11 0.64 -30.97
N GLN A 568 20.67 -0.57 -30.92
CA GLN A 568 20.97 -1.23 -29.66
C GLN A 568 22.07 -0.45 -28.89
N ILE A 569 21.81 -0.17 -27.61
CA ILE A 569 22.72 0.50 -26.69
C ILE A 569 23.11 -0.44 -25.55
N GLY A 570 24.22 -0.16 -24.84
CA GLY A 570 24.67 -0.94 -23.68
C GLY A 570 25.20 -2.36 -23.94
N GLY A 571 25.00 -2.92 -25.14
CA GLY A 571 25.34 -4.31 -25.43
C GLY A 571 24.28 -5.28 -24.91
N LEU A 572 24.69 -6.45 -24.45
CA LEU A 572 23.81 -7.37 -23.71
C LEU A 572 23.91 -7.01 -22.22
N LEU A 573 22.81 -6.54 -21.66
CA LEU A 573 22.74 -6.09 -20.27
C LEU A 573 22.38 -7.27 -19.35
N THR A 574 23.04 -7.39 -18.20
CA THR A 574 22.72 -8.45 -17.22
C THR A 574 22.02 -7.91 -15.97
N GLU A 575 22.11 -6.60 -15.75
CA GLU A 575 21.39 -5.89 -14.70
C GLU A 575 20.07 -5.35 -15.26
N SER A 576 19.08 -5.15 -14.40
CA SER A 576 17.77 -4.61 -14.75
C SER A 576 17.71 -3.07 -14.76
N GLU A 577 18.87 -2.42 -14.85
CA GLU A 577 19.03 -0.97 -14.91
C GLU A 577 20.05 -0.58 -16.00
N TYR A 578 19.84 0.58 -16.62
CA TYR A 578 20.79 1.17 -17.56
C TYR A 578 20.79 2.69 -17.53
N LEU A 579 21.96 3.30 -17.32
CA LEU A 579 22.15 4.74 -17.38
C LEU A 579 22.64 5.18 -18.78
N ASP A 580 21.75 5.78 -19.56
CA ASP A 580 22.11 6.38 -20.85
C ASP A 580 22.70 7.78 -20.67
N ASN A 581 24.01 7.90 -20.90
CA ASN A 581 24.77 9.15 -20.81
C ASN A 581 25.06 9.79 -22.18
N ASP A 582 24.69 9.12 -23.28
CA ASP A 582 24.92 9.57 -24.66
C ASP A 582 23.66 10.25 -25.24
N VAL A 583 23.03 11.08 -24.42
CA VAL A 583 21.81 11.82 -24.74
C VAL A 583 22.05 13.31 -24.58
N VAL A 584 21.36 14.11 -25.40
CA VAL A 584 21.45 15.57 -25.37
C VAL A 584 20.07 16.18 -25.20
N GLY A 585 20.01 17.34 -24.54
CA GLY A 585 18.77 18.10 -24.40
C GLY A 585 18.36 18.66 -25.76
N SER A 586 17.15 18.32 -26.20
CA SER A 586 16.56 18.87 -27.42
C SER A 586 15.02 18.84 -27.33
N PRO A 587 14.31 19.63 -28.14
CA PRO A 587 12.85 19.54 -28.25
C PRO A 587 12.32 18.21 -28.81
N SER A 588 13.18 17.26 -29.21
CA SER A 588 12.79 15.91 -29.65
C SER A 588 13.02 14.88 -28.55
N TYR A 589 12.11 13.91 -28.43
CA TYR A 589 12.24 12.78 -27.49
C TYR A 589 13.16 11.68 -28.01
N TYR A 590 13.74 10.94 -27.07
CA TYR A 590 14.26 9.60 -27.30
C TYR A 590 13.18 8.57 -26.99
N TYR A 591 13.18 7.47 -27.74
CA TYR A 591 12.24 6.36 -27.61
C TYR A 591 13.01 5.08 -27.31
N TYR A 592 12.64 4.38 -26.24
CA TYR A 592 13.32 3.20 -25.76
C TYR A 592 12.44 1.97 -25.87
N SER A 593 13.05 0.84 -26.25
CA SER A 593 12.39 -0.47 -26.30
C SER A 593 13.34 -1.53 -25.77
N LEU A 594 12.80 -2.45 -24.97
CA LEU A 594 13.57 -3.46 -24.26
C LEU A 594 13.01 -4.85 -24.58
N CYS A 595 13.88 -5.85 -24.71
CA CYS A 595 13.48 -7.26 -24.68
C CYS A 595 14.48 -8.10 -23.89
N ALA A 596 13.99 -9.20 -23.31
CA ALA A 596 14.82 -10.21 -22.66
C ALA A 596 15.34 -11.20 -23.72
N VAL A 597 16.49 -11.80 -23.45
CA VAL A 597 17.15 -12.79 -24.31
C VAL A 597 17.64 -13.96 -23.44
N ASP A 598 17.45 -15.18 -23.93
CA ASP A 598 17.93 -16.41 -23.30
C ASP A 598 19.34 -16.83 -23.78
N GLN A 599 19.89 -17.90 -23.20
CA GLN A 599 21.22 -18.44 -23.53
C GLN A 599 21.31 -19.04 -24.94
N ASP A 600 20.18 -19.40 -25.55
CA ASP A 600 20.08 -19.88 -26.93
C ASP A 600 19.92 -18.72 -27.95
N GLY A 601 19.71 -17.50 -27.45
CA GLY A 601 19.60 -16.27 -28.22
C GLY A 601 18.18 -15.93 -28.68
N ASN A 602 17.15 -16.63 -28.21
CA ASN A 602 15.76 -16.25 -28.47
C ASN A 602 15.40 -15.00 -27.66
N ALA A 603 14.54 -14.16 -28.24
CA ALA A 603 14.14 -12.90 -27.63
C ALA A 603 12.65 -12.89 -27.31
N SER A 604 12.29 -12.28 -26.18
CA SER A 604 10.91 -11.94 -25.85
C SER A 604 10.34 -10.92 -26.86
N PRO A 605 9.01 -10.70 -26.87
CA PRO A 605 8.44 -9.47 -27.41
C PRO A 605 9.07 -8.22 -26.76
N PHE A 606 9.07 -7.10 -27.48
CA PHE A 606 9.51 -5.81 -26.95
C PHE A 606 8.49 -5.24 -25.97
N THR A 607 8.96 -4.60 -24.90
CA THR A 607 8.14 -3.77 -23.99
C THR A 607 7.34 -2.70 -24.72
N GLN A 608 6.39 -2.06 -24.02
CA GLN A 608 5.88 -0.77 -24.49
C GLN A 608 7.03 0.24 -24.62
N VAL A 609 6.87 1.18 -25.57
CA VAL A 609 7.88 2.20 -25.86
C VAL A 609 7.87 3.24 -24.76
N VAL A 610 9.02 3.48 -24.14
CA VAL A 610 9.21 4.56 -23.17
C VAL A 610 9.79 5.78 -23.89
N LYS A 611 9.13 6.94 -23.78
CA LYS A 611 9.61 8.21 -24.38
C LYS A 611 10.21 9.11 -23.30
N SER A 612 11.42 9.64 -23.52
CA SER A 612 12.13 10.42 -22.49
C SER A 612 13.11 11.45 -23.06
N ARG A 613 13.61 12.34 -22.19
CA ARG A 613 14.66 13.34 -22.45
C ARG A 613 15.54 13.53 -21.21
N PRO A 614 16.82 13.88 -21.36
CA PRO A 614 17.64 14.24 -20.21
C PRO A 614 17.24 15.62 -19.66
N VAL A 615 17.57 15.88 -18.40
CA VAL A 615 17.51 17.22 -17.82
C VAL A 615 18.76 18.00 -18.24
N THR A 616 18.63 19.16 -18.88
CA THR A 616 19.78 19.98 -19.32
C THR A 616 19.70 21.44 -18.94
N LEU A 617 18.49 21.99 -18.76
CA LEU A 617 18.24 23.37 -18.36
C LEU A 617 18.95 24.41 -19.25
N ASP A 618 18.94 24.18 -20.57
CA ASP A 618 19.68 24.99 -21.55
C ASP A 618 18.93 25.30 -22.85
N GLN A 619 17.64 24.94 -22.94
CA GLN A 619 16.79 25.20 -24.11
C GLN A 619 15.95 26.48 -24.00
N GLY A 620 16.35 27.42 -23.13
CA GLY A 620 15.67 28.72 -22.98
C GLY A 620 14.40 28.62 -22.12
N VAL A 621 13.40 29.44 -22.45
CA VAL A 621 12.20 29.62 -21.63
C VAL A 621 11.02 28.80 -22.17
N LEU A 622 10.42 27.95 -21.35
CA LEU A 622 9.16 27.29 -21.66
C LEU A 622 8.00 28.15 -21.19
N ILE A 623 7.03 28.41 -22.06
CA ILE A 623 5.74 29.00 -21.71
C ILE A 623 4.75 27.84 -21.59
N VAL A 624 4.28 27.61 -20.37
CA VAL A 624 3.25 26.61 -20.08
C VAL A 624 1.91 27.30 -19.99
N ASP A 625 1.03 26.95 -20.93
CA ASP A 625 -0.34 27.42 -20.96
C ASP A 625 -1.26 26.41 -20.26
N GLU A 626 -1.82 26.80 -19.12
CA GLU A 626 -2.84 26.04 -18.39
C GLU A 626 -4.27 26.48 -18.75
N THR A 627 -4.43 27.48 -19.60
CA THR A 627 -5.74 28.06 -19.88
C THR A 627 -6.58 27.09 -20.72
N GLU A 628 -7.83 26.84 -20.31
CA GLU A 628 -8.76 26.12 -21.17
C GLU A 628 -8.99 26.91 -22.46
N ASP A 629 -9.21 26.20 -23.58
CA ASP A 629 -9.60 26.77 -24.88
C ASP A 629 -10.91 27.57 -24.80
N MET A 630 -10.80 28.84 -24.37
CA MET A 630 -11.95 29.68 -24.07
C MET A 630 -12.49 30.41 -25.30
N GLY A 631 -13.81 30.67 -25.30
CA GLY A 631 -14.52 31.18 -26.49
C GLY A 631 -14.39 32.68 -26.79
N GLY A 632 -13.53 33.45 -26.10
CA GLY A 632 -13.40 34.89 -26.31
C GLY A 632 -14.65 35.71 -25.92
N THR A 633 -15.54 35.13 -25.12
CA THR A 633 -16.89 35.68 -24.91
C THR A 633 -16.92 36.92 -24.02
N ASN A 634 -15.88 37.13 -23.21
CA ASN A 634 -15.70 38.31 -22.38
C ASN A 634 -14.21 38.48 -21.99
N PRO A 635 -13.81 39.64 -21.42
CA PRO A 635 -12.40 39.94 -21.12
C PRO A 635 -11.70 39.05 -20.09
N PHE A 636 -12.43 38.24 -19.31
CA PHE A 636 -11.88 37.23 -18.40
C PHE A 636 -11.75 35.84 -19.05
N MET A 637 -12.19 35.70 -20.30
CA MET A 637 -12.16 34.44 -21.06
C MET A 637 -11.55 34.69 -22.44
N PRO A 638 -10.24 35.02 -22.53
CA PRO A 638 -9.58 35.21 -23.81
C PRO A 638 -9.60 33.93 -24.64
N THR A 639 -9.54 34.04 -25.96
CA THR A 639 -9.25 32.88 -26.80
C THR A 639 -7.81 32.44 -26.61
N ASP A 640 -7.52 31.16 -26.86
CA ASP A 640 -6.18 30.58 -26.91
C ASP A 640 -5.18 31.48 -27.69
N GLN A 641 -5.51 31.80 -28.95
CA GLN A 641 -4.72 32.75 -29.77
C GLN A 641 -4.48 34.13 -29.14
N GLN A 642 -5.39 34.64 -28.30
CA GLN A 642 -5.20 35.94 -27.63
C GLN A 642 -4.21 35.82 -26.47
N ALA A 643 -4.20 34.68 -25.78
CA ALA A 643 -3.21 34.38 -24.76
C ALA A 643 -1.83 34.17 -25.40
N ASP A 644 -1.74 33.37 -26.46
CA ASP A 644 -0.52 33.17 -27.26
C ASP A 644 0.07 34.49 -27.74
N ASP A 645 -0.72 35.32 -28.44
CA ASP A 645 -0.28 36.62 -28.96
C ASP A 645 0.24 37.54 -27.83
N PHE A 646 -0.39 37.46 -26.65
CA PHE A 646 0.00 38.23 -25.48
C PHE A 646 1.35 37.78 -24.93
N TYR A 647 1.52 36.48 -24.68
CA TYR A 647 2.75 35.94 -24.10
C TYR A 647 3.90 35.93 -25.11
N ALA A 648 3.65 35.71 -26.39
CA ALA A 648 4.62 35.90 -27.47
C ALA A 648 5.17 37.34 -27.50
N TYR A 649 4.31 38.35 -27.33
CA TYR A 649 4.78 39.74 -27.19
C TYR A 649 5.53 39.98 -25.89
N ALA A 650 4.97 39.50 -24.76
CA ALA A 650 5.48 39.81 -23.43
C ALA A 650 6.82 39.12 -23.14
N SER A 651 7.13 38.03 -23.85
CA SER A 651 8.38 37.27 -23.75
C SER A 651 9.30 37.42 -24.97
N ALA A 652 8.98 38.32 -25.91
CA ALA A 652 9.67 38.49 -27.21
C ALA A 652 11.19 38.73 -27.13
N ASN A 653 11.72 39.08 -25.96
CA ASN A 653 13.15 39.27 -25.75
C ASN A 653 13.91 37.96 -25.47
N PHE A 654 13.23 36.83 -25.32
CA PHE A 654 13.82 35.53 -24.94
C PHE A 654 13.61 34.48 -26.03
N THR A 655 14.35 33.38 -25.95
CA THR A 655 14.11 32.21 -26.79
C THR A 655 13.07 31.37 -26.08
N THR A 656 11.86 31.30 -26.67
CA THR A 656 10.70 30.66 -26.04
C THR A 656 10.25 29.42 -26.79
N THR A 657 9.61 28.52 -26.07
CA THR A 657 8.85 27.39 -26.62
C THR A 657 7.53 27.33 -25.86
N GLU A 658 6.44 27.04 -26.56
CA GLU A 658 5.10 26.95 -25.97
C GLU A 658 4.72 25.48 -25.74
N LEU A 659 4.05 25.24 -24.62
CA LEU A 659 3.44 23.97 -24.26
C LEU A 659 2.03 24.24 -23.75
N ASP A 660 1.04 23.87 -24.56
CA ASP A 660 -0.35 23.81 -24.15
C ASP A 660 -0.59 22.50 -23.38
N ILE A 661 -1.05 22.62 -22.14
CA ILE A 661 -1.27 21.50 -21.24
C ILE A 661 -2.43 20.61 -21.70
N ASN A 662 -3.40 21.18 -22.43
CA ASN A 662 -4.55 20.44 -22.97
C ASN A 662 -4.15 19.52 -24.13
N SER A 663 -2.97 19.75 -24.72
CA SER A 663 -2.41 18.91 -25.77
C SER A 663 -1.72 17.64 -25.26
N LEU A 664 -1.57 17.50 -23.93
CA LEU A 664 -0.90 16.36 -23.33
C LEU A 664 -1.87 15.17 -23.16
N ASP A 665 -1.46 14.01 -23.66
CA ASP A 665 -2.18 12.74 -23.46
C ASP A 665 -1.97 12.14 -22.04
N GLU A 666 -1.07 12.72 -21.25
CA GLU A 666 -0.65 12.25 -19.92
C GLU A 666 -0.23 13.42 -19.02
N ASN A 667 -0.07 13.18 -17.71
CA ASN A 667 0.41 14.21 -16.78
C ASN A 667 1.82 14.68 -17.16
N LEU A 668 2.09 15.97 -16.97
CA LEU A 668 3.40 16.58 -17.18
C LEU A 668 4.51 15.84 -16.40
N ARG A 669 5.56 15.43 -17.11
CA ARG A 669 6.71 14.72 -16.54
C ARG A 669 7.95 15.61 -16.54
N LEU A 670 8.96 15.22 -15.74
CA LEU A 670 10.26 15.91 -15.75
C LEU A 670 10.92 15.89 -17.14
N ALA A 671 10.68 14.86 -17.95
CA ALA A 671 11.19 14.77 -19.33
C ALA A 671 10.65 15.90 -20.23
N ASP A 672 9.49 16.46 -19.91
CA ASP A 672 8.82 17.46 -20.74
C ASP A 672 9.36 18.87 -20.46
N ILE A 673 9.74 19.12 -19.20
CA ILE A 673 10.18 20.45 -18.73
C ILE A 673 11.69 20.55 -18.44
N GLY A 674 12.38 19.44 -18.20
CA GLY A 674 13.76 19.39 -17.70
C GLY A 674 14.84 19.92 -18.66
N ILE A 675 14.52 20.16 -19.93
CA ILE A 675 15.46 20.73 -20.89
C ILE A 675 15.52 22.27 -20.84
N TYR A 676 14.50 22.93 -20.29
CA TYR A 676 14.37 24.39 -20.31
C TYR A 676 14.99 25.02 -19.06
N SER A 677 15.59 26.20 -19.19
CA SER A 677 16.26 26.89 -18.07
C SER A 677 15.27 27.59 -17.14
N SER A 678 14.17 28.09 -17.72
CA SER A 678 13.10 28.78 -17.00
C SER A 678 11.73 28.40 -17.56
N ILE A 679 10.71 28.42 -16.71
CA ILE A 679 9.31 28.23 -17.07
C ILE A 679 8.55 29.51 -16.73
N ILE A 680 7.73 30.00 -17.65
CA ILE A 680 6.61 30.90 -17.35
C ILE A 680 5.35 30.05 -17.38
N TRP A 681 4.73 29.87 -16.22
CA TRP A 681 3.50 29.11 -16.10
C TRP A 681 2.34 30.08 -15.91
N HIS A 682 1.38 30.06 -16.84
CA HIS A 682 0.24 30.96 -16.77
C HIS A 682 -1.09 30.24 -16.76
N GLY A 683 -1.97 30.73 -15.89
CA GLY A 683 -3.36 30.32 -15.81
C GLY A 683 -4.23 31.55 -15.57
N ASN A 684 -5.25 31.73 -16.40
CA ASN A 684 -6.25 32.79 -16.28
C ASN A 684 -7.67 32.24 -16.04
N ASP A 685 -7.83 30.91 -15.99
CA ASP A 685 -9.09 30.28 -15.64
C ASP A 685 -9.38 30.47 -14.13
N GLN A 686 -10.61 30.85 -13.83
CA GLN A 686 -11.07 31.08 -12.47
C GLN A 686 -11.82 29.86 -11.90
N ALA A 687 -12.01 28.80 -12.69
CA ALA A 687 -12.80 27.61 -12.34
C ALA A 687 -11.95 26.33 -12.29
N SER A 688 -10.99 26.14 -13.20
CA SER A 688 -10.05 25.02 -13.25
C SER A 688 -8.62 25.53 -13.10
N MET A 689 -7.98 25.26 -11.97
CA MET A 689 -6.61 25.67 -11.68
C MET A 689 -5.96 24.60 -10.79
N ASP A 690 -6.14 23.33 -11.12
CA ASP A 690 -5.62 22.21 -10.33
C ASP A 690 -4.47 21.47 -11.01
N TYR A 691 -4.07 21.86 -12.23
CA TYR A 691 -3.02 21.14 -12.93
C TYR A 691 -1.65 21.22 -12.21
N PRO A 692 -1.21 22.38 -11.67
CA PRO A 692 0.04 22.46 -10.93
C PRO A 692 0.07 21.50 -9.74
N TYR A 693 -1.08 21.17 -9.13
CA TYR A 693 -1.21 20.20 -8.05
C TYR A 693 -0.86 18.78 -8.51
N PHE A 694 -1.30 18.39 -9.71
CA PHE A 694 -0.99 17.09 -10.30
C PHE A 694 0.45 17.03 -10.85
N ALA A 695 1.04 18.17 -11.19
CA ALA A 695 2.41 18.27 -11.69
C ALA A 695 3.48 18.50 -10.60
N ARG A 696 3.12 18.51 -9.30
CA ARG A 696 4.02 18.90 -8.20
C ARG A 696 5.31 18.10 -8.14
N ASP A 697 5.24 16.79 -8.40
CA ASP A 697 6.44 15.95 -8.36
C ASP A 697 7.42 16.33 -9.47
N ALA A 698 6.94 16.54 -10.70
CA ALA A 698 7.77 16.98 -11.82
C ALA A 698 8.32 18.40 -11.58
N LEU A 699 7.48 19.32 -11.10
CA LEU A 699 7.88 20.69 -10.77
C LEU A 699 8.91 20.73 -9.64
N ASN A 700 8.73 19.94 -8.58
CA ASN A 700 9.69 19.84 -7.50
C ASN A 700 11.03 19.31 -8.04
N GLN A 701 11.03 18.21 -8.79
CA GLN A 701 12.25 17.66 -9.37
C GLN A 701 12.96 18.66 -10.31
N TYR A 702 12.20 19.41 -11.10
CA TYR A 702 12.72 20.46 -11.98
C TYR A 702 13.37 21.61 -11.17
N ILE A 703 12.71 22.10 -10.13
CA ILE A 703 13.24 23.15 -9.25
C ILE A 703 14.46 22.65 -8.48
N GLN A 704 14.47 21.40 -8.01
CA GLN A 704 15.63 20.81 -7.34
C GLN A 704 16.82 20.61 -8.29
N ALA A 705 16.55 20.33 -9.57
CA ALA A 705 17.58 20.31 -10.62
C ALA A 705 18.12 21.72 -10.94
N GLY A 706 17.47 22.77 -10.45
CA GLY A 706 17.86 24.17 -10.60
C GLY A 706 17.19 24.90 -11.76
N GLY A 707 16.06 24.38 -12.24
CA GLY A 707 15.18 25.09 -13.17
C GLY A 707 14.39 26.18 -12.45
N ASN A 708 14.17 27.32 -13.12
CA ASN A 708 13.42 28.43 -12.55
C ASN A 708 11.96 28.42 -13.00
N VAL A 709 11.03 28.89 -12.15
CA VAL A 709 9.59 28.95 -12.50
C VAL A 709 8.97 30.27 -12.07
N PHE A 710 8.33 30.95 -13.02
CA PHE A 710 7.49 32.11 -12.78
C PHE A 710 6.01 31.74 -12.98
N PHE A 711 5.27 31.63 -11.88
CA PHE A 711 3.83 31.41 -11.88
C PHE A 711 3.06 32.73 -11.92
N SER A 712 2.12 32.82 -12.85
CA SER A 712 1.07 33.84 -12.89
C SER A 712 -0.28 33.17 -12.99
N VAL A 713 -0.93 33.00 -11.83
CA VAL A 713 -2.17 32.24 -11.71
C VAL A 713 -3.16 32.94 -10.79
N TYR A 714 -4.46 32.65 -10.98
CA TYR A 714 -5.45 32.89 -9.95
C TYR A 714 -5.33 31.83 -8.84
N PHE A 715 -5.68 32.18 -7.61
CA PHE A 715 -5.70 31.27 -6.46
C PHE A 715 -4.48 30.33 -6.32
N PRO A 716 -3.26 30.83 -6.12
CA PRO A 716 -2.09 29.97 -5.87
C PRO A 716 -2.31 28.87 -4.82
N SER A 717 -3.13 29.09 -3.79
CA SER A 717 -3.39 28.02 -2.82
C SER A 717 -4.28 26.88 -3.35
N LEU A 718 -5.18 27.18 -4.28
CA LEU A 718 -5.91 26.16 -5.03
C LEU A 718 -4.97 25.43 -5.97
N ALA A 719 -4.14 26.18 -6.71
CA ALA A 719 -3.17 25.64 -7.67
C ALA A 719 -2.20 24.63 -7.08
N PHE A 720 -1.69 24.89 -5.88
CA PHE A 720 -0.63 24.08 -5.30
C PHE A 720 -1.09 23.11 -4.20
N GLU A 721 -2.26 23.30 -3.58
CA GLU A 721 -2.75 22.43 -2.49
C GLU A 721 -4.26 22.12 -2.54
N LEU A 722 -4.97 22.48 -3.61
CA LEU A 722 -6.43 22.38 -3.71
C LEU A 722 -7.16 23.10 -2.56
N ASN A 723 -6.54 24.14 -1.99
CA ASN A 723 -7.11 24.85 -0.85
C ASN A 723 -8.31 25.70 -1.27
N VAL A 724 -9.45 25.49 -0.61
CA VAL A 724 -10.67 26.27 -0.77
C VAL A 724 -11.11 26.99 0.50
N ASN A 725 -10.39 26.82 1.60
CA ASN A 725 -10.72 27.38 2.91
C ASN A 725 -9.80 28.56 3.25
N TYR A 726 -10.39 29.66 3.74
CA TYR A 726 -9.68 30.92 4.01
C TYR A 726 -10.00 31.48 5.40
N PRO A 727 -9.01 32.04 6.13
CA PRO A 727 -7.59 32.09 5.75
C PRO A 727 -6.93 30.70 5.83
N GLY A 728 -6.06 30.39 4.86
CA GLY A 728 -5.28 29.16 4.80
C GLY A 728 -3.89 29.34 5.41
N ASN A 729 -3.41 28.33 6.13
CA ASN A 729 -2.03 28.24 6.59
C ASN A 729 -1.47 26.89 6.18
N PHE A 730 -0.23 26.86 5.68
CA PHE A 730 0.38 25.66 5.12
C PHE A 730 1.48 25.13 6.04
N ASN A 731 1.60 23.80 6.10
CA ASN A 731 2.61 23.13 6.91
C ASN A 731 4.00 23.30 6.29
N SER A 732 5.05 23.31 7.11
CA SER A 732 6.41 23.59 6.64
C SER A 732 6.99 22.56 5.67
N ASP A 733 6.38 21.38 5.58
CA ASP A 733 6.74 20.27 4.70
C ASP A 733 5.88 20.18 3.43
N SER A 734 4.87 21.06 3.27
CA SER A 734 4.02 21.06 2.08
C SER A 734 4.72 21.70 0.88
N PHE A 735 4.33 21.29 -0.32
CA PHE A 735 4.93 21.79 -1.57
C PHE A 735 4.78 23.32 -1.69
N ILE A 736 3.59 23.84 -1.38
CA ILE A 736 3.34 25.29 -1.40
C ILE A 736 4.22 26.07 -0.41
N TYR A 737 4.56 25.48 0.75
CA TYR A 737 5.33 26.16 1.77
C TYR A 737 6.84 26.13 1.49
N ASP A 738 7.38 24.94 1.25
CA ASP A 738 8.82 24.70 1.14
C ASP A 738 9.36 25.04 -0.26
N VAL A 739 8.69 24.51 -1.29
CA VAL A 739 9.15 24.64 -2.68
C VAL A 739 8.69 25.96 -3.27
N ILE A 740 7.39 26.29 -3.16
CA ILE A 740 6.85 27.54 -3.72
C ILE A 740 7.16 28.76 -2.85
N GLY A 741 7.19 28.60 -1.52
CA GLY A 741 7.55 29.66 -0.58
C GLY A 741 6.36 30.47 -0.03
N ILE A 742 5.14 29.94 -0.09
CA ILE A 742 3.92 30.57 0.42
C ILE A 742 3.49 29.87 1.73
N ALA A 743 3.48 30.62 2.84
CA ALA A 743 3.12 30.11 4.17
C ALA A 743 1.64 30.26 4.50
N SER A 744 0.97 31.25 3.91
CA SER A 744 -0.44 31.52 4.19
C SER A 744 -1.15 32.15 3.00
N ALA A 745 -2.48 32.06 3.06
CA ALA A 745 -3.41 32.41 2.01
C ALA A 745 -4.60 33.15 2.61
N ASP A 746 -5.05 34.24 2.01
CA ASP A 746 -6.30 34.90 2.41
C ASP A 746 -7.08 35.40 1.19
N TYR A 747 -8.41 35.38 1.28
CA TYR A 747 -9.30 35.70 0.19
C TYR A 747 -10.63 36.27 0.67
N SER A 748 -10.99 37.46 0.20
CA SER A 748 -12.24 38.15 0.56
C SER A 748 -13.39 37.87 -0.41
N GLY A 749 -13.46 36.67 -1.00
CA GLY A 749 -14.50 36.32 -1.97
C GLY A 749 -14.51 37.23 -3.21
N ASN A 750 -15.62 37.24 -3.95
CA ASN A 750 -15.77 38.08 -5.15
C ASN A 750 -15.98 39.58 -4.83
N ALA A 751 -15.75 40.03 -3.59
CA ALA A 751 -16.01 41.41 -3.16
C ALA A 751 -14.80 42.33 -3.40
N ALA A 752 -13.59 41.88 -3.06
CA ALA A 752 -12.37 42.67 -3.21
C ALA A 752 -12.10 43.01 -4.68
N ARG A 753 -11.49 44.18 -4.93
CA ARG A 753 -11.24 44.72 -6.27
C ARG A 753 -9.76 45.06 -6.43
N PHE A 754 -9.03 44.31 -7.23
CA PHE A 754 -7.60 44.51 -7.49
C PHE A 754 -7.40 45.45 -8.69
N ARG A 755 -6.56 46.47 -8.55
CA ARG A 755 -6.28 47.47 -9.61
C ARG A 755 -4.83 47.49 -10.08
N PHE A 756 -3.90 47.37 -9.15
CA PHE A 756 -2.46 47.43 -9.42
C PHE A 756 -1.69 46.66 -8.35
N ALA A 757 -0.50 46.16 -8.69
CA ALA A 757 0.41 45.54 -7.74
C ALA A 757 1.43 46.58 -7.28
N ILE A 758 1.50 46.83 -5.97
CA ILE A 758 2.40 47.80 -5.35
C ILE A 758 3.73 47.10 -5.04
N PRO A 759 4.88 47.51 -5.62
CA PRO A 759 6.18 46.92 -5.30
C PRO A 759 6.45 46.96 -3.79
N ALA A 760 6.69 45.79 -3.18
CA ALA A 760 6.92 45.68 -1.74
C ALA A 760 8.39 45.85 -1.38
N GLN A 761 9.31 45.37 -2.23
CA GLN A 761 10.76 45.42 -2.07
C GLN A 761 11.47 45.44 -3.44
N GLY A 762 12.71 45.95 -3.49
CA GLY A 762 13.52 45.95 -4.71
C GLY A 762 13.13 47.01 -5.76
N GLN A 763 13.64 46.85 -7.00
CA GLN A 763 13.30 47.69 -8.16
C GLN A 763 12.30 47.01 -9.11
N ILE A 764 11.52 46.06 -8.60
CA ILE A 764 10.52 45.36 -9.41
C ILE A 764 9.51 46.36 -10.01
N PRO A 765 9.16 46.27 -11.31
CA PRO A 765 8.27 47.22 -11.96
C PRO A 765 6.91 47.32 -11.28
N ALA A 766 6.28 48.49 -11.24
CA ALA A 766 4.86 48.55 -10.88
C ALA A 766 4.03 48.01 -12.04
N VAL A 767 2.94 47.30 -11.75
CA VAL A 767 2.03 46.76 -12.79
C VAL A 767 0.58 47.14 -12.50
N SER A 768 -0.17 47.49 -13.55
CA SER A 768 -1.58 47.88 -13.44
C SER A 768 -2.49 47.06 -14.33
N VAL A 769 -3.70 46.78 -13.85
CA VAL A 769 -4.76 46.11 -14.62
C VAL A 769 -5.11 46.96 -15.85
N ASP A 770 -5.21 46.32 -17.00
CA ASP A 770 -5.70 46.93 -18.23
C ASP A 770 -7.24 47.04 -18.18
N PRO A 771 -7.83 48.25 -18.13
CA PRO A 771 -9.27 48.40 -18.11
C PRO A 771 -9.98 47.78 -19.32
N GLU A 772 -9.31 47.66 -20.48
CA GLU A 772 -9.87 47.02 -21.67
C GLU A 772 -10.02 45.51 -21.49
N LYS A 773 -9.26 44.93 -20.56
CA LYS A 773 -9.31 43.51 -20.17
C LYS A 773 -10.14 43.26 -18.91
N THR A 774 -11.09 44.16 -18.62
CA THR A 774 -12.04 44.03 -17.52
C THR A 774 -13.47 44.26 -17.99
N LEU A 775 -14.44 43.70 -17.29
CA LEU A 775 -15.84 44.06 -17.50
C LEU A 775 -16.09 45.50 -17.06
N SER A 776 -16.89 46.27 -17.80
CA SER A 776 -17.20 47.68 -17.49
C SER A 776 -17.72 47.88 -16.05
N VAL A 777 -18.50 46.92 -15.52
CA VAL A 777 -19.01 46.92 -14.13
C VAL A 777 -17.91 46.82 -13.07
N MET A 778 -16.70 46.44 -13.45
CA MET A 778 -15.55 46.31 -12.57
C MET A 778 -14.72 47.59 -12.48
N ASN A 779 -15.04 48.63 -13.27
CA ASN A 779 -14.36 49.92 -13.24
C ASN A 779 -12.82 49.79 -13.35
N GLY A 780 -12.34 48.95 -14.27
CA GLY A 780 -10.90 48.69 -14.45
C GLY A 780 -10.26 47.79 -13.40
N HIS A 781 -11.01 47.10 -12.56
CA HIS A 781 -10.49 46.17 -11.56
C HIS A 781 -10.71 44.70 -11.96
N ILE A 782 -9.95 43.79 -11.38
CA ILE A 782 -10.22 42.35 -11.39
C ILE A 782 -10.62 41.86 -9.99
N ILE A 783 -11.16 40.64 -9.93
CA ILE A 783 -11.52 39.91 -8.70
C ILE A 783 -10.65 38.67 -8.57
N ARG A 784 -10.84 37.92 -7.48
CA ARG A 784 -10.25 36.59 -7.30
C ARG A 784 -8.72 36.58 -7.17
N VAL A 785 -8.14 37.75 -6.86
CA VAL A 785 -6.75 37.87 -6.46
C VAL A 785 -6.64 37.51 -4.99
N GLU A 786 -5.96 36.42 -4.71
CA GLU A 786 -5.67 35.92 -3.38
C GLU A 786 -4.50 36.70 -2.77
N SER A 787 -4.50 36.85 -1.45
CA SER A 787 -3.31 37.27 -0.71
C SER A 787 -2.46 36.05 -0.39
N ILE A 788 -1.16 36.10 -0.70
CA ILE A 788 -0.19 35.03 -0.46
C ILE A 788 0.96 35.52 0.43
N GLY A 789 1.01 35.01 1.66
CA GLY A 789 2.05 35.33 2.64
C GLY A 789 3.34 34.54 2.38
N ALA A 790 4.48 35.21 2.37
CA ALA A 790 5.78 34.56 2.16
C ALA A 790 6.21 33.69 3.36
N SER A 791 6.74 32.51 3.09
CA SER A 791 7.40 31.64 4.06
C SER A 791 8.66 32.29 4.65
N PRO A 792 9.11 31.90 5.85
CA PRO A 792 10.37 32.39 6.42
C PRO A 792 11.54 32.21 5.45
N GLY A 793 12.28 33.29 5.18
CA GLY A 793 13.39 33.28 4.21
C GLY A 793 12.98 33.56 2.76
N CYS A 794 11.68 33.62 2.46
CA CYS A 794 11.16 34.10 1.17
C CYS A 794 10.81 35.60 1.26
N ALA A 795 10.67 36.27 0.11
CA ALA A 795 10.39 37.70 0.05
C ALA A 795 9.00 37.98 -0.55
N THR A 796 8.24 38.90 0.06
CA THR A 796 7.08 39.52 -0.58
C THR A 796 7.55 40.53 -1.61
N ILE A 797 7.11 40.39 -2.86
CA ILE A 797 7.49 41.27 -3.97
C ILE A 797 6.40 42.27 -4.36
N TYR A 798 5.12 41.94 -4.10
CA TYR A 798 4.00 42.84 -4.37
C TYR A 798 2.97 42.83 -3.23
N ASN A 799 2.34 43.98 -3.02
CA ASN A 799 1.16 44.16 -2.19
C ASN A 799 -0.07 44.56 -3.04
N TYR A 800 -1.25 44.22 -2.54
CA TYR A 800 -2.55 44.41 -3.17
C TYR A 800 -2.88 45.90 -3.26
N GLY A 801 -3.06 46.43 -4.48
CA GLY A 801 -3.48 47.80 -4.74
C GLY A 801 -4.92 47.89 -5.24
N THR A 802 -5.64 48.91 -4.79
CA THR A 802 -7.06 49.13 -5.10
C THR A 802 -7.40 50.62 -5.01
N ASP A 803 -8.44 51.05 -5.74
CA ASP A 803 -8.96 52.43 -5.68
C ASP A 803 -9.97 52.64 -4.53
N TYR A 804 -10.30 51.59 -3.78
CA TYR A 804 -11.31 51.60 -2.72
C TYR A 804 -10.68 51.71 -1.32
N ALA A 805 -11.39 52.30 -0.36
CA ALA A 805 -10.94 52.38 1.03
C ALA A 805 -10.94 50.99 1.70
N ASP A 806 -9.98 50.77 2.60
CA ASP A 806 -9.74 49.49 3.30
C ASP A 806 -10.89 49.06 4.23
N ASP A 807 -11.78 49.99 4.60
CA ASP A 807 -13.00 49.76 5.36
C ASP A 807 -14.22 49.34 4.51
N THR A 808 -14.05 49.24 3.18
CA THR A 808 -15.10 48.77 2.26
C THR A 808 -14.87 47.31 1.83
N PRO A 809 -15.93 46.54 1.48
CA PRO A 809 -15.77 45.19 0.96
C PRO A 809 -14.86 45.10 -0.29
N GLN A 810 -14.81 46.15 -1.12
CA GLN A 810 -13.97 46.23 -2.30
C GLN A 810 -12.50 46.49 -1.98
N GLY A 811 -12.22 47.21 -0.89
CA GLY A 811 -10.87 47.51 -0.42
C GLY A 811 -10.33 46.57 0.66
N ALA A 812 -11.09 45.54 1.05
CA ALA A 812 -10.79 44.67 2.19
C ALA A 812 -9.40 43.99 2.16
N MET A 813 -8.82 43.81 0.95
CA MET A 813 -7.50 43.18 0.76
C MET A 813 -6.37 44.21 0.61
N ALA A 814 -6.63 45.51 0.70
CA ALA A 814 -5.65 46.56 0.43
C ALA A 814 -4.37 46.40 1.27
N GLY A 815 -3.22 46.39 0.60
CA GLY A 815 -1.90 46.27 1.23
C GLY A 815 -1.48 44.84 1.61
N MET A 816 -2.35 43.83 1.45
CA MET A 816 -1.99 42.42 1.68
C MET A 816 -1.03 41.89 0.60
N PRO A 817 -0.15 40.93 0.89
CA PRO A 817 0.85 40.44 -0.07
C PRO A 817 0.20 39.67 -1.22
N VAL A 818 0.60 39.91 -2.48
CA VAL A 818 0.07 39.23 -3.69
C VAL A 818 1.16 38.68 -4.60
N GLY A 819 2.41 38.73 -4.15
CA GLY A 819 3.54 38.17 -4.87
C GLY A 819 4.63 37.71 -3.92
N VAL A 820 5.21 36.55 -4.21
CA VAL A 820 6.24 35.88 -3.40
C VAL A 820 7.41 35.47 -4.29
N LEU A 821 8.62 35.62 -3.76
CA LEU A 821 9.86 35.17 -4.36
C LEU A 821 10.58 34.21 -3.40
N ASN A 822 10.82 32.98 -3.87
CA ASN A 822 11.61 31.97 -3.18
C ASN A 822 12.95 31.76 -3.90
N LEU A 823 14.04 32.07 -3.20
CA LEU A 823 15.42 31.88 -3.68
C LEU A 823 16.17 30.82 -2.85
N ASN A 824 15.48 30.08 -2.00
CA ASN A 824 16.10 29.15 -1.05
C ASN A 824 16.38 27.77 -1.65
N GLN A 825 15.72 27.44 -2.76
CA GLN A 825 15.90 26.19 -3.49
C GLN A 825 17.04 26.29 -4.51
N SER A 826 17.43 25.16 -5.12
CA SER A 826 18.41 25.14 -6.22
C SER A 826 17.93 25.98 -7.41
N GLY A 827 16.64 25.87 -7.73
CA GLY A 827 15.92 26.67 -8.73
C GLY A 827 15.13 27.79 -8.07
N LYS A 828 14.87 28.87 -8.80
CA LYS A 828 14.20 30.06 -8.24
C LYS A 828 12.72 30.04 -8.60
N VAL A 829 11.87 30.40 -7.64
CA VAL A 829 10.41 30.44 -7.85
C VAL A 829 9.90 31.85 -7.61
N CYS A 830 9.16 32.38 -8.57
CA CYS A 830 8.44 33.65 -8.46
C CYS A 830 6.96 33.37 -8.66
N VAL A 831 6.09 33.88 -7.79
CA VAL A 831 4.64 33.72 -7.90
C VAL A 831 3.98 35.08 -7.80
N VAL A 832 3.05 35.36 -8.71
CA VAL A 832 2.07 36.45 -8.57
C VAL A 832 0.66 35.87 -8.59
N SER A 833 -0.17 36.32 -7.65
CA SER A 833 -1.56 35.82 -7.49
C SER A 833 -2.56 36.46 -8.45
N PHE A 834 -2.08 37.04 -9.55
CA PHE A 834 -2.90 37.67 -10.57
C PHE A 834 -2.37 37.25 -11.96
N PRO A 835 -3.26 37.04 -12.94
CA PRO A 835 -2.86 36.69 -14.30
C PRO A 835 -2.23 37.89 -15.00
N LEU A 836 -1.08 37.69 -15.64
CA LEU A 836 -0.42 38.73 -16.44
C LEU A 836 -1.28 39.13 -17.63
N TYR A 837 -2.10 38.22 -18.17
CA TYR A 837 -3.00 38.55 -19.28
C TYR A 837 -3.87 39.78 -18.99
N ASN A 838 -4.36 39.97 -17.75
CA ASN A 838 -5.22 41.11 -17.40
C ASN A 838 -4.45 42.41 -17.08
N ILE A 839 -3.13 42.39 -17.12
CA ILE A 839 -2.26 43.55 -16.91
C ILE A 839 -2.01 44.25 -18.25
N TYR A 840 -1.70 45.56 -18.20
CA TYR A 840 -1.21 46.26 -19.40
C TYR A 840 -0.04 45.50 -20.02
N GLN A 841 -0.09 45.32 -21.33
CA GLN A 841 0.84 44.45 -22.03
C GLN A 841 2.31 44.87 -21.87
N ASP A 842 2.59 46.17 -21.84
CA ASP A 842 3.94 46.69 -21.58
C ASP A 842 4.38 46.50 -20.12
N ASP A 843 3.46 46.64 -19.15
CA ASP A 843 3.74 46.37 -17.73
C ASP A 843 4.07 44.89 -17.51
N ALA A 844 3.31 43.98 -18.14
CA ALA A 844 3.56 42.54 -18.09
C ALA A 844 4.89 42.16 -18.73
N ARG A 845 5.23 42.74 -19.89
CA ARG A 845 6.54 42.56 -20.53
C ARG A 845 7.68 43.02 -19.64
N ASN A 846 7.56 44.22 -19.06
CA ASN A 846 8.59 44.75 -18.15
C ASN A 846 8.77 43.85 -16.93
N LEU A 847 7.68 43.27 -16.40
CA LEU A 847 7.74 42.34 -15.29
C LEU A 847 8.41 41.01 -15.69
N ILE A 848 8.04 40.42 -16.84
CA ILE A 848 8.69 39.21 -17.35
C ILE A 848 10.19 39.45 -17.58
N ASP A 849 10.55 40.54 -18.27
CA ASP A 849 11.94 40.92 -18.50
C ASP A 849 12.70 41.02 -17.18
N TYR A 850 12.13 41.70 -16.17
CA TYR A 850 12.76 41.87 -14.87
C TYR A 850 12.91 40.54 -14.12
N VAL A 851 11.86 39.71 -14.04
CA VAL A 851 11.92 38.41 -13.34
C VAL A 851 12.94 37.50 -14.01
N LEU A 852 12.88 37.36 -15.33
CA LEU A 852 13.78 36.48 -16.06
C LEU A 852 15.23 36.95 -15.97
N THR A 853 15.52 38.25 -16.10
CA THR A 853 16.90 38.76 -16.05
C THR A 853 17.45 38.92 -14.64
N GLU A 854 16.75 39.66 -13.77
CA GLU A 854 17.27 40.05 -12.45
C GLU A 854 17.12 38.94 -11.42
N TYR A 855 16.02 38.18 -11.46
CA TYR A 855 15.84 37.05 -10.55
C TYR A 855 16.40 35.78 -11.15
N PHE A 856 16.03 35.38 -12.36
CA PHE A 856 16.39 34.06 -12.89
C PHE A 856 17.78 34.02 -13.53
N GLY A 857 18.25 35.14 -14.08
CA GLY A 857 19.57 35.25 -14.71
C GLY A 857 19.56 34.90 -16.21
N GLU A 858 18.39 34.88 -16.83
CA GLU A 858 18.24 34.74 -18.28
C GLU A 858 18.88 35.92 -18.99
N THR A 859 19.37 35.67 -20.21
CA THR A 859 19.89 36.70 -21.09
C THR A 859 18.93 36.93 -22.23
N PHE A 860 18.72 38.19 -22.62
CA PHE A 860 17.99 38.47 -23.85
C PHE A 860 18.61 37.71 -25.02
N SER A 861 17.74 37.16 -25.87
CA SER A 861 18.12 36.59 -27.14
C SER A 861 19.01 37.60 -27.87
N PRO A 862 20.24 37.24 -28.28
CA PRO A 862 21.04 38.16 -29.05
C PRO A 862 20.26 38.53 -30.31
N ALA A 863 20.08 39.84 -30.56
CA ALA A 863 19.82 40.29 -31.92
C ALA A 863 20.93 39.69 -32.76
N GLU A 864 20.59 38.84 -33.74
CA GLU A 864 21.51 38.01 -34.54
C GLU A 864 22.96 38.49 -34.42
N ASP A 865 23.77 37.82 -33.59
CA ASP A 865 25.22 37.97 -33.68
C ASP A 865 25.65 37.08 -34.85
N PRO A 866 25.90 37.63 -36.05
CA PRO A 866 26.27 36.84 -37.19
C PRO A 866 27.77 36.54 -37.03
N GLY A 867 28.09 35.53 -36.23
CA GLY A 867 29.44 34.99 -36.23
C GLY A 867 29.94 34.47 -34.90
N LEU A 868 29.46 33.30 -34.49
CA LEU A 868 30.34 32.23 -34.02
C LEU A 868 29.70 30.89 -34.40
N ALA A 869 29.77 30.56 -35.69
CA ALA A 869 29.79 29.15 -36.08
C ALA A 869 30.90 28.45 -35.26
N PRO A 870 30.70 27.21 -34.78
CA PRO A 870 31.71 26.49 -34.02
C PRO A 870 32.99 26.46 -34.83
N ALA A 871 34.02 27.17 -34.36
CA ALA A 871 35.34 27.08 -34.97
C ALA A 871 35.81 25.63 -34.80
N GLY A 872 35.80 24.85 -35.89
CA GLY A 872 36.52 23.58 -36.01
C GLY A 872 35.95 22.33 -35.31
N GLY A 873 34.66 22.30 -34.95
CA GLY A 873 33.98 21.07 -34.49
C GLY A 873 34.11 20.75 -33.00
N ILE A 874 34.40 21.74 -32.17
CA ILE A 874 34.34 21.66 -30.69
C ILE A 874 33.30 22.66 -30.20
N SER A 875 32.40 22.27 -29.29
CA SER A 875 31.48 23.18 -28.61
C SER A 875 31.47 22.97 -27.09
N ILE A 876 31.07 24.01 -26.36
CA ILE A 876 30.92 24.02 -24.90
C ILE A 876 29.47 24.42 -24.63
N SER A 877 28.71 23.59 -23.91
CA SER A 877 27.32 23.87 -23.53
C SER A 877 27.26 25.01 -22.50
N THR A 878 26.05 25.47 -22.19
CA THR A 878 25.87 26.43 -21.08
C THR A 878 26.20 25.70 -19.80
N ASN A 879 26.96 26.34 -18.90
CA ASN A 879 27.23 25.75 -17.61
C ASN A 879 25.98 25.91 -16.74
N HIS A 880 25.68 24.94 -15.90
CA HIS A 880 24.59 25.04 -14.94
C HIS A 880 25.02 24.49 -13.57
N PRO A 881 24.69 25.18 -12.46
CA PRO A 881 24.03 26.49 -12.41
C PRO A 881 24.90 27.62 -13.00
N ASN A 882 24.27 28.72 -13.44
CA ASN A 882 24.97 29.92 -13.90
C ASN A 882 24.13 31.19 -13.65
N PRO A 883 24.59 32.15 -12.82
CA PRO A 883 25.80 32.07 -12.00
C PRO A 883 25.71 30.94 -10.97
N PHE A 884 26.83 30.29 -10.65
CA PHE A 884 26.87 29.22 -9.66
C PHE A 884 27.43 29.66 -8.32
N LYS A 885 27.01 28.93 -7.27
CA LYS A 885 27.58 28.96 -5.93
C LYS A 885 27.99 27.54 -5.54
N GLY A 886 29.29 27.30 -5.40
CA GLY A 886 29.82 25.96 -5.17
C GLY A 886 30.32 25.33 -6.47
N GLU A 887 29.50 24.50 -7.11
CA GLU A 887 29.88 23.76 -8.32
C GLU A 887 29.00 24.12 -9.52
N THR A 888 29.57 24.03 -10.72
CA THR A 888 28.85 24.13 -12.00
C THR A 888 29.34 23.05 -12.94
N SER A 889 28.45 22.56 -13.81
CA SER A 889 28.76 21.52 -14.79
C SER A 889 28.48 22.01 -16.20
N PHE A 890 29.25 21.54 -17.18
CA PHE A 890 29.07 21.86 -18.59
C PHE A 890 29.50 20.67 -19.47
N ARG A 891 28.88 20.55 -20.63
CA ARG A 891 29.16 19.51 -21.63
C ARG A 891 30.11 20.04 -22.71
N LEU A 892 31.01 19.17 -23.15
CA LEU A 892 31.87 19.39 -24.30
C LEU A 892 31.46 18.43 -25.41
N GLU A 893 31.16 18.98 -26.59
CA GLU A 893 31.11 18.20 -27.83
C GLU A 893 32.47 18.32 -28.51
N LEU A 894 33.15 17.20 -28.69
CA LEU A 894 34.47 17.09 -29.28
C LEU A 894 34.38 16.64 -30.73
N LYS A 895 35.39 17.02 -31.53
CA LYS A 895 35.48 16.69 -32.95
C LYS A 895 35.58 15.17 -33.17
N ASN A 896 36.29 14.46 -32.28
CA ASN A 896 36.37 12.99 -32.24
C ASN A 896 36.88 12.52 -30.86
N ASN A 897 36.76 11.22 -30.60
CA ASN A 897 37.21 10.56 -29.37
C ASN A 897 38.64 9.97 -29.46
N THR A 898 39.34 10.17 -30.58
CA THR A 898 40.66 9.56 -30.85
C THR A 898 41.85 10.50 -30.63
N ARG A 899 41.60 11.71 -30.14
CA ARG A 899 42.62 12.74 -29.90
C ARG A 899 42.49 13.31 -28.49
N PRO A 900 43.61 13.63 -27.81
CA PRO A 900 43.55 14.21 -26.48
C PRO A 900 42.96 15.62 -26.51
N VAL A 901 42.17 15.94 -25.49
CA VAL A 901 41.55 17.24 -25.24
C VAL A 901 42.15 17.87 -23.98
N LEU A 902 42.29 19.19 -23.99
CA LEU A 902 42.68 20.02 -22.86
C LEU A 902 41.51 20.91 -22.47
N VAL A 903 41.11 20.89 -21.19
CA VAL A 903 40.02 21.70 -20.62
C VAL A 903 40.58 22.52 -19.45
N GLU A 904 40.51 23.84 -19.54
CA GLU A 904 41.11 24.77 -18.59
C GLU A 904 40.16 25.95 -18.27
N ILE A 905 40.27 26.50 -17.07
CA ILE A 905 39.57 27.71 -16.61
C ILE A 905 40.55 28.87 -16.54
N TYR A 906 40.14 30.03 -17.03
CA TYR A 906 40.90 31.27 -17.03
C TYR A 906 40.11 32.40 -16.37
N ASN A 907 40.81 33.36 -15.74
CA ASN A 907 40.18 34.60 -15.29
C ASN A 907 40.10 35.64 -16.43
N LEU A 908 39.39 36.76 -16.22
CA LEU A 908 39.26 37.84 -17.22
C LEU A 908 40.60 38.49 -17.64
N ARG A 909 41.68 38.32 -16.85
CA ARG A 909 43.02 38.80 -17.20
C ARG A 909 43.78 37.82 -18.10
N GLY A 910 43.16 36.71 -18.49
CA GLY A 910 43.77 35.63 -19.26
C GLY A 910 44.74 34.77 -18.47
N GLN A 911 44.73 34.84 -17.13
CA GLN A 911 45.56 33.98 -16.28
C GLN A 911 44.83 32.66 -16.06
N LYS A 912 45.56 31.55 -16.21
CA LYS A 912 45.02 30.22 -15.93
C LYS A 912 44.71 30.09 -14.44
N VAL A 913 43.52 29.58 -14.16
CA VAL A 913 42.98 29.34 -12.82
C VAL A 913 43.06 27.85 -12.48
N ARG A 914 42.55 27.00 -13.37
CA ARG A 914 42.51 25.55 -13.16
C ARG A 914 42.63 24.76 -14.45
N SER A 915 43.24 23.59 -14.39
CA SER A 915 43.22 22.58 -15.45
C SER A 915 42.23 21.48 -15.04
N LEU A 916 41.08 21.39 -15.70
CA LEU A 916 40.02 20.45 -15.33
C LEU A 916 40.29 19.05 -15.89
N PHE A 917 40.81 18.96 -17.12
CA PHE A 917 41.05 17.68 -17.76
C PHE A 917 42.13 17.76 -18.84
N VAL A 918 42.96 16.71 -18.91
CA VAL A 918 43.95 16.48 -19.98
C VAL A 918 43.95 15.00 -20.33
N GLY A 919 43.44 14.62 -21.51
CA GLY A 919 43.38 13.21 -21.88
C GLY A 919 42.44 12.90 -23.03
N TYR A 920 42.19 11.62 -23.27
CA TYR A 920 41.18 11.16 -24.23
C TYR A 920 39.82 11.15 -23.57
N SER A 921 38.78 11.55 -24.30
CA SER A 921 37.42 11.61 -23.80
C SER A 921 36.43 11.11 -24.86
N PRO A 922 35.24 10.61 -24.47
CA PRO A 922 34.14 10.37 -25.40
C PRO A 922 33.80 11.63 -26.20
N LYS A 923 33.08 11.44 -27.32
CA LYS A 923 32.74 12.55 -28.22
C LYS A 923 31.92 13.62 -27.50
N SER A 924 31.03 13.20 -26.60
CA SER A 924 30.28 14.07 -25.70
C SER A 924 30.69 13.74 -24.25
N VAL A 925 31.12 14.74 -23.49
CA VAL A 925 31.59 14.54 -22.09
C VAL A 925 31.18 15.71 -21.20
N VAL A 926 30.84 15.41 -19.95
CA VAL A 926 30.53 16.41 -18.92
C VAL A 926 31.75 16.67 -18.05
N HIS A 927 32.02 17.94 -17.75
CA HIS A 927 33.01 18.37 -16.77
C HIS A 927 32.38 19.32 -15.77
N SER A 928 32.91 19.34 -14.55
CA SER A 928 32.44 20.19 -13.47
C SER A 928 33.57 21.04 -12.91
N TRP A 929 33.23 22.21 -12.37
CA TRP A 929 34.14 23.10 -11.68
C TRP A 929 33.52 23.62 -10.39
N ASP A 930 34.23 23.41 -9.29
CA ASP A 930 33.88 23.72 -7.89
C ASP A 930 34.30 25.16 -7.46
N GLY A 931 34.73 26.01 -8.39
CA GLY A 931 35.22 27.35 -8.07
C GLY A 931 36.58 27.39 -7.34
N LEU A 932 37.37 26.31 -7.38
CA LEU A 932 38.72 26.25 -6.83
C LEU A 932 39.79 26.36 -7.94
N ASP A 933 40.96 26.90 -7.61
CA ASP A 933 42.15 26.90 -8.48
C ASP A 933 42.93 25.56 -8.45
N ASP A 934 44.01 25.46 -9.22
CA ASP A 934 44.91 24.28 -9.26
C ASP A 934 45.52 23.92 -7.88
N PHE A 935 45.45 24.81 -6.88
CA PHE A 935 45.95 24.59 -5.51
C PHE A 935 44.83 24.27 -4.50
N GLY A 936 43.59 24.11 -4.97
CA GLY A 936 42.41 23.87 -4.13
C GLY A 936 41.93 25.10 -3.35
N SER A 937 42.39 26.31 -3.70
CA SER A 937 41.95 27.55 -3.07
C SER A 937 40.76 28.15 -3.80
N ALA A 938 39.76 28.64 -3.05
CA ALA A 938 38.56 29.24 -3.63
C ALA A 938 38.85 30.59 -4.30
N VAL A 939 38.46 30.73 -5.56
CA VAL A 939 38.68 31.96 -6.34
C VAL A 939 37.64 33.04 -6.01
N SER A 940 37.86 34.30 -6.39
CA SER A 940 36.92 35.40 -6.11
C SER A 940 35.65 35.32 -6.97
N SER A 941 34.52 35.87 -6.51
CA SER A 941 33.34 36.06 -7.36
C SER A 941 33.71 36.88 -8.60
N GLY A 942 33.13 36.53 -9.75
CA GLY A 942 33.43 37.18 -11.03
C GLY A 942 33.23 36.27 -12.24
N ILE A 943 33.58 36.79 -13.42
CA ILE A 943 33.50 36.06 -14.69
C ILE A 943 34.81 35.28 -14.92
N TYR A 944 34.65 34.03 -15.31
CA TYR A 944 35.72 33.13 -15.74
C TYR A 944 35.46 32.64 -17.16
N ILE A 945 36.47 32.07 -17.79
CA ILE A 945 36.42 31.57 -19.17
C ILE A 945 36.84 30.11 -19.16
N ILE A 946 35.93 29.22 -19.55
CA ILE A 946 36.27 27.86 -19.94
C ILE A 946 36.97 27.94 -21.29
N ARG A 947 38.12 27.29 -21.43
CA ARG A 947 38.81 27.10 -22.70
C ARG A 947 39.06 25.61 -22.91
N THR A 948 38.59 25.10 -24.04
CA THR A 948 38.82 23.73 -24.49
C THR A 948 39.63 23.74 -25.77
N SER A 949 40.60 22.84 -25.92
CA SER A 949 41.33 22.67 -27.18
C SER A 949 41.59 21.21 -27.54
N GLN A 950 41.45 20.89 -28.82
CA GLN A 950 41.72 19.59 -29.43
C GLN A 950 42.20 19.81 -30.86
N ASP A 951 43.30 19.15 -31.27
CA ASP A 951 43.76 19.14 -32.68
C ASP A 951 43.98 20.55 -33.30
N GLY A 952 44.53 21.48 -32.51
CA GLY A 952 44.81 22.86 -32.94
C GLY A 952 43.57 23.76 -33.02
N VAL A 953 42.39 23.24 -32.69
CA VAL A 953 41.13 23.97 -32.60
C VAL A 953 40.84 24.28 -31.13
N ALA A 954 40.35 25.49 -30.83
CA ALA A 954 39.96 25.88 -29.48
C ALA A 954 38.56 26.51 -29.45
N ALA A 955 37.80 26.19 -28.41
CA ALA A 955 36.53 26.80 -28.07
C ALA A 955 36.63 27.46 -26.70
N GLN A 956 35.86 28.51 -26.47
CA GLN A 956 35.81 29.18 -25.17
C GLN A 956 34.39 29.62 -24.82
N ARG A 957 34.07 29.66 -23.53
CA ARG A 957 32.78 30.11 -23.01
C ARG A 957 32.93 30.80 -21.66
N ARG A 958 32.13 31.83 -21.43
CA ARG A 958 32.12 32.58 -20.16
C ARG A 958 31.22 31.89 -19.15
N ILE A 959 31.64 31.90 -17.89
CA ILE A 959 30.89 31.39 -16.74
C ILE A 959 30.97 32.40 -15.59
N ALA A 960 29.93 32.50 -14.76
CA ALA A 960 29.86 33.44 -13.65
C ALA A 960 29.83 32.71 -12.30
N LEU A 961 30.74 33.07 -11.40
CA LEU A 961 30.81 32.57 -10.02
C LEU A 961 30.33 33.65 -9.04
N VAL A 962 29.38 33.30 -8.17
CA VAL A 962 28.86 34.16 -7.10
C VAL A 962 29.04 33.43 -5.75
N LYS A 963 29.46 34.17 -4.72
CA LYS A 963 29.69 33.63 -3.37
C LYS A 963 28.56 34.03 -2.44
#